data_AF-A0A4R0YRA2-F1
#
_entry.id   AF-A0A4R0YRA2-F1
#
_cell.length_a   1.000
_cell.length_b   1.000
_cell.length_c   1.000
_cell.angle_alpha   90.00
_cell.angle_beta   90.00
_cell.angle_gamma   90.00
#
_symmetry.space_group_name_H-M   'P 1'
#
loop_
_entity.id
_entity.type
_entity.pdbx_description
1 polymer ?
#
loop_
_entity_poly.entity_id
_entity_poly.type
_entity_poly.pdbx_seq_one_letter_code
_entity_poly.pdbx_strand_id
1 'polypeptide(L)'
;MDYFTNVQDFNALSVRDLLAARDQFHFHLMHKPNVVGTAIGRYRIRKNEKWPTADEPNVASKAKAAAQVPRTLENSEVRPYSWPALIVLVEHWVDADDFAKPEDAVPSAVFLPDGRRIPICVVLATRDERVPESQGRWAFPGSVIGGGFPVICDVQGREHIASVGCLVTDGHRTYALTNRHVAGEPGQVIYSLLGGNKERVGTSSPISESRAPFADIYPGMPARDVYVDLDVGLVDVDDLHRWTTQVYGLGEVGPLANIDASNLTLRLIGCPVKAHGAAGGKMQGEVCALFYRFKAVAGSEYVSDLLIGPREGHALGTRPGDSGTLWLVDNPGGCEDNQSLALQWGGQVFDSANGGDGSAYALATLLSGVCNRLNVDLVRDWNTGLPDYWGAVGHYGIATTAIGLLKSRKLKKLMQANLERISYDVGKINKKTMQGLSLLDFVPLADVPDMAWKVGPHKRGGMSSAEHPNHFADMDRKLDPPLPEGATLLEICKDPGNVDVEVWRRYYDEVQKQFPAQTESRGLLPFRVWQIYKAMVEYVKAGDVKKFVCAAGIVSHYVGDSCQPLHISYLFNGDPDRMVSGRVKDKKNGGTKPGKVPYAQGVHAAYEDDMVDRHVDDIWPGVLASAQRTGVPASIKGGQAAAVAVVQLMQKTFAAIAPMKIVEAYAASDGGKPADRADELWAKFGKATINVMADGCLCLAQLWESAWREGGGDSSITVLDEIPEKKLAAIYQDARFLPSKTLDHIKSQL
;
A
#
# COMPACT_ATOMS: atom_id res chain seq x y z
N MET A 1 -11.60 -49.69 -28.57
CA MET A 1 -10.67 -49.15 -27.57
C MET A 1 -10.20 -50.34 -26.75
N ASP A 2 -8.93 -50.67 -26.88
CA ASP A 2 -8.33 -51.72 -26.08
C ASP A 2 -8.00 -51.13 -24.72
N TYR A 3 -8.82 -51.45 -23.72
CA TYR A 3 -8.67 -50.99 -22.34
C TYR A 3 -7.44 -51.60 -21.64
N PHE A 4 -6.73 -52.53 -22.30
CA PHE A 4 -5.59 -53.26 -21.78
C PHE A 4 -4.27 -52.88 -22.45
N THR A 5 -4.27 -52.06 -23.50
CA THR A 5 -3.04 -51.43 -23.99
C THR A 5 -2.72 -50.22 -23.11
N ASN A 6 -1.48 -50.19 -22.63
CA ASN A 6 -0.93 -49.16 -21.76
C ASN A 6 -0.75 -47.85 -22.55
N VAL A 7 -1.86 -47.18 -22.91
CA VAL A 7 -1.83 -45.83 -23.47
C VAL A 7 -1.27 -44.94 -22.36
N GLN A 8 -0.06 -44.45 -22.58
CA GLN A 8 0.74 -43.73 -21.58
C GLN A 8 0.06 -42.41 -21.18
N ASP A 9 -0.79 -42.45 -20.15
CA ASP A 9 -1.38 -41.24 -19.58
C ASP A 9 -0.38 -40.56 -18.64
N PHE A 10 0.43 -39.67 -19.21
CA PHE A 10 1.39 -38.87 -18.44
C PHE A 10 0.72 -37.99 -17.38
N ASN A 11 -0.60 -37.74 -17.45
CA ASN A 11 -1.30 -36.95 -16.43
C ASN A 11 -1.36 -37.62 -15.06
N ALA A 12 -1.13 -38.94 -14.99
CA ALA A 12 -1.08 -39.67 -13.73
C ALA A 12 0.24 -39.49 -12.95
N LEU A 13 1.27 -38.88 -13.55
CA LEU A 13 2.55 -38.65 -12.89
C LEU A 13 2.45 -37.57 -11.80
N SER A 14 2.95 -37.89 -10.61
CA SER A 14 2.95 -37.00 -9.44
C SER A 14 4.27 -36.23 -9.29
N VAL A 15 4.28 -35.22 -8.41
CA VAL A 15 5.51 -34.53 -7.98
C VAL A 15 6.55 -35.53 -7.47
N ARG A 16 6.13 -36.54 -6.70
CA ARG A 16 7.00 -37.58 -6.16
C ARG A 16 7.68 -38.39 -7.25
N ASP A 17 6.96 -38.68 -8.34
CA ASP A 17 7.50 -39.46 -9.46
C ASP A 17 8.55 -38.67 -10.23
N LEU A 18 8.32 -37.38 -10.44
CA LEU A 18 9.31 -36.49 -11.05
C LEU A 18 10.54 -36.33 -10.16
N LEU A 19 10.36 -36.21 -8.85
CA LEU A 19 11.47 -36.15 -7.89
C LEU A 19 12.28 -37.46 -7.85
N ALA A 20 11.61 -38.62 -7.85
CA ALA A 20 12.26 -39.93 -7.95
C ALA A 20 13.09 -40.06 -9.24
N ALA A 21 12.53 -39.61 -10.36
CA ALA A 21 13.19 -39.65 -11.65
C ALA A 21 14.40 -38.72 -11.67
N ARG A 22 14.26 -37.50 -11.13
CA ARG A 22 15.38 -36.58 -10.97
C ARG A 22 16.45 -37.23 -10.11
N ASP A 23 16.13 -37.72 -8.92
CA ASP A 23 17.09 -38.33 -7.99
C ASP A 23 17.85 -39.53 -8.58
N GLN A 24 17.18 -40.36 -9.38
CA GLN A 24 17.79 -41.52 -10.01
C GLN A 24 18.69 -41.15 -11.21
N PHE A 25 18.21 -40.24 -12.07
CA PHE A 25 18.88 -39.91 -13.33
C PHE A 25 19.72 -38.63 -13.27
N HIS A 26 19.80 -38.01 -12.09
CA HIS A 26 20.43 -36.72 -11.88
C HIS A 26 21.84 -36.65 -12.48
N PHE A 27 22.74 -37.52 -12.00
CA PHE A 27 24.12 -37.54 -12.48
C PHE A 27 24.19 -37.81 -13.99
N HIS A 28 23.34 -38.68 -14.52
CA HIS A 28 23.32 -38.96 -15.95
C HIS A 28 22.96 -37.71 -16.77
N LEU A 29 21.95 -36.95 -16.33
CA LEU A 29 21.52 -35.72 -17.00
C LEU A 29 22.54 -34.58 -16.84
N MET A 30 23.18 -34.46 -15.68
CA MET A 30 24.17 -33.40 -15.43
C MET A 30 25.51 -33.61 -16.14
N HIS A 31 25.87 -34.86 -16.48
CA HIS A 31 27.05 -35.12 -17.30
C HIS A 31 26.81 -34.92 -18.80
N LYS A 32 25.57 -34.60 -19.22
CA LYS A 32 25.30 -34.26 -20.62
C LYS A 32 25.92 -32.91 -20.95
N PRO A 33 26.51 -32.76 -22.15
CA PRO A 33 27.01 -31.48 -22.61
C PRO A 33 25.93 -30.40 -22.53
N ASN A 34 26.33 -29.20 -22.13
CA ASN A 34 25.51 -27.99 -22.05
C ASN A 34 24.38 -27.99 -21.00
N VAL A 35 24.17 -29.05 -20.20
CA VAL A 35 23.14 -29.04 -19.15
C VAL A 35 23.59 -28.18 -17.97
N VAL A 36 22.88 -27.09 -17.70
CA VAL A 36 23.20 -26.11 -16.64
C VAL A 36 22.27 -26.17 -15.44
N GLY A 37 21.11 -26.82 -15.59
CA GLY A 37 20.15 -26.95 -14.51
C GLY A 37 19.05 -27.95 -14.81
N THR A 38 18.37 -28.37 -13.74
CA THR A 38 17.18 -29.22 -13.82
C THR A 38 16.10 -28.69 -12.89
N ALA A 39 14.84 -28.85 -13.27
CA ALA A 39 13.69 -28.56 -12.43
C ALA A 39 12.60 -29.61 -12.69
N ILE A 40 11.50 -29.55 -11.92
CA ILE A 40 10.29 -30.32 -12.23
C ILE A 40 9.16 -29.36 -12.60
N GLY A 41 8.26 -29.78 -13.47
CA GLY A 41 7.16 -28.94 -13.90
C GLY A 41 6.22 -29.63 -14.87
N ARG A 42 5.64 -28.84 -15.77
CA ARG A 42 4.86 -29.33 -16.91
C ARG A 42 5.60 -29.05 -18.20
N TYR A 43 5.42 -29.93 -19.18
CA TYR A 43 6.01 -29.80 -20.49
C TYR A 43 5.54 -28.50 -21.15
N ARG A 44 6.49 -27.66 -21.57
CA ARG A 44 6.20 -26.36 -22.17
C ARG A 44 6.02 -26.48 -23.68
N ILE A 45 4.91 -25.97 -24.17
CA ILE A 45 4.52 -25.92 -25.57
C ILE A 45 4.96 -24.57 -26.14
N ARG A 46 5.58 -24.54 -27.32
CA ARG A 46 5.96 -23.25 -27.92
C ARG A 46 4.71 -22.43 -28.24
N LYS A 47 4.75 -21.12 -28.01
CA LYS A 47 3.62 -20.22 -28.21
C LYS A 47 3.12 -20.22 -29.67
N ASN A 48 4.02 -20.45 -30.63
CA ASN A 48 3.69 -20.54 -32.06
C ASN A 48 3.10 -21.90 -32.49
N GLU A 49 3.10 -22.93 -31.63
CA GLU A 49 2.46 -24.21 -31.93
C GLU A 49 0.93 -24.05 -31.88
N LYS A 50 0.24 -24.53 -32.92
CA LYS A 50 -1.23 -24.43 -33.03
C LYS A 50 -1.92 -25.26 -31.95
N TRP A 51 -3.08 -24.78 -31.50
CA TRP A 51 -3.96 -25.53 -30.61
C TRP A 51 -4.53 -26.78 -31.34
N PRO A 52 -4.68 -27.92 -30.65
CA PRO A 52 -5.35 -29.09 -31.21
C PRO A 52 -6.80 -28.77 -31.57
N THR A 53 -7.28 -29.27 -32.71
CA THR A 53 -8.69 -29.16 -33.14
C THR A 53 -9.34 -30.53 -33.17
N ALA A 54 -10.68 -30.59 -33.21
CA ALA A 54 -11.42 -31.84 -33.28
C ALA A 54 -11.05 -32.69 -34.52
N ASP A 55 -10.67 -32.03 -35.62
CA ASP A 55 -10.29 -32.67 -36.89
C ASP A 55 -8.81 -33.05 -36.96
N GLU A 56 -7.94 -32.44 -36.14
CA GLU A 56 -6.51 -32.76 -36.01
C GLU A 56 -6.14 -32.93 -34.51
N PRO A 57 -6.60 -34.00 -33.83
CA PRO A 57 -6.36 -34.21 -32.39
C PRO A 57 -4.88 -34.48 -32.06
N ASN A 58 -4.09 -34.92 -33.05
CA ASN A 58 -2.65 -35.13 -32.96
C ASN A 58 -1.89 -34.18 -33.91
N VAL A 59 -1.82 -32.89 -33.57
CA VAL A 59 -1.03 -31.88 -34.31
C VAL A 59 0.48 -32.18 -34.31
N ALA A 60 0.93 -33.16 -33.51
CA ALA A 60 2.32 -33.61 -33.41
C ALA A 60 2.99 -33.94 -34.76
N SER A 61 2.23 -34.31 -35.79
CA SER A 61 2.78 -34.73 -37.10
C SER A 61 3.19 -33.58 -38.03
N LYS A 62 2.74 -32.34 -37.80
CA LYS A 62 3.18 -31.14 -38.54
C LYS A 62 4.14 -30.23 -37.75
N ALA A 63 4.53 -30.64 -36.53
CA ALA A 63 5.44 -29.91 -35.65
C ALA A 63 6.91 -29.87 -36.14
N LYS A 64 7.27 -30.60 -37.20
CA LYS A 64 8.64 -30.58 -37.78
C LYS A 64 9.10 -29.18 -38.22
N ALA A 65 8.18 -28.28 -38.59
CA ALA A 65 8.55 -26.89 -38.93
C ALA A 65 8.79 -26.01 -37.69
N ALA A 66 8.10 -26.26 -36.56
CA ALA A 66 8.29 -25.56 -35.28
C ALA A 66 9.50 -26.08 -34.49
N ALA A 67 10.00 -27.27 -34.84
CA ALA A 67 11.20 -27.87 -34.27
C ALA A 67 12.49 -27.08 -34.57
N GLN A 68 12.47 -26.14 -35.54
CA GLN A 68 13.65 -25.34 -35.91
C GLN A 68 13.99 -24.21 -34.95
N VAL A 69 13.10 -23.84 -34.02
CA VAL A 69 13.38 -22.78 -33.03
C VAL A 69 13.62 -23.41 -31.65
N PRO A 70 14.78 -23.15 -31.01
CA PRO A 70 15.06 -23.58 -29.65
C PRO A 70 13.93 -23.17 -28.69
N ARG A 71 13.50 -24.10 -27.83
CA ARG A 71 12.48 -23.81 -26.82
C ARG A 71 13.12 -23.02 -25.68
N THR A 72 12.61 -21.84 -25.35
CA THR A 72 13.01 -21.06 -24.17
C THR A 72 11.84 -20.92 -23.19
N LEU A 73 12.11 -20.45 -21.98
CA LEU A 73 11.04 -20.10 -21.03
C LEU A 73 10.15 -18.96 -21.56
N GLU A 74 10.72 -18.03 -22.33
CA GLU A 74 10.02 -16.87 -22.90
C GLU A 74 9.08 -17.26 -24.06
N ASN A 75 9.53 -18.13 -24.97
CA ASN A 75 8.80 -18.50 -26.19
C ASN A 75 7.87 -19.71 -26.03
N SER A 76 7.76 -20.25 -24.80
CA SER A 76 6.94 -21.42 -24.50
C SER A 76 6.06 -21.19 -23.27
N GLU A 77 4.98 -21.94 -23.17
CA GLU A 77 3.94 -21.81 -22.16
C GLU A 77 3.40 -23.17 -21.74
N VAL A 78 2.72 -23.23 -20.60
CA VAL A 78 1.97 -24.41 -20.15
C VAL A 78 0.53 -24.27 -20.62
N ARG A 79 0.00 -25.31 -21.26
CA ARG A 79 -1.39 -25.36 -21.74
C ARG A 79 -2.20 -26.38 -20.93
N PRO A 80 -3.54 -26.37 -21.00
CA PRO A 80 -4.38 -27.34 -20.29
C PRO A 80 -4.02 -28.81 -20.56
N TYR A 81 -3.43 -29.10 -21.72
CA TYR A 81 -2.97 -30.44 -22.12
C TYR A 81 -1.47 -30.70 -21.89
N SER A 82 -0.74 -29.77 -21.26
CA SER A 82 0.65 -29.98 -20.88
C SER A 82 0.77 -31.01 -19.76
N TRP A 83 1.64 -32.00 -19.93
CA TRP A 83 1.83 -33.10 -19.00
C TRP A 83 3.01 -32.88 -18.03
N PRO A 84 3.03 -33.53 -16.86
CA PRO A 84 4.17 -33.55 -15.93
C PRO A 84 5.49 -33.95 -16.62
N ALA A 85 6.58 -33.22 -16.38
CA ALA A 85 7.87 -33.47 -16.99
C ALA A 85 9.05 -33.01 -16.12
N LEU A 86 10.22 -33.64 -16.33
CA LEU A 86 11.50 -33.06 -15.93
C LEU A 86 11.85 -31.93 -16.88
N ILE A 87 12.20 -30.77 -16.35
CA ILE A 87 12.68 -29.63 -17.13
C ILE A 87 14.21 -29.67 -17.10
N VAL A 88 14.84 -29.78 -18.26
CA VAL A 88 16.30 -29.78 -18.40
C VAL A 88 16.71 -28.51 -19.11
N LEU A 89 17.48 -27.66 -18.41
CA LEU A 89 17.94 -26.38 -18.91
C LEU A 89 19.32 -26.57 -19.55
N VAL A 90 19.46 -26.11 -20.79
CA VAL A 90 20.72 -26.17 -21.55
C VAL A 90 21.25 -24.78 -21.89
N GLU A 91 22.56 -24.61 -21.88
CA GLU A 91 23.26 -23.36 -22.24
C GLU A 91 23.25 -23.10 -23.74
N HIS A 92 23.37 -24.16 -24.54
CA HIS A 92 23.38 -24.13 -25.99
C HIS A 92 22.39 -25.14 -26.54
N TRP A 93 21.65 -24.74 -27.57
CA TRP A 93 20.78 -25.65 -28.31
C TRP A 93 21.59 -26.37 -29.38
N VAL A 94 21.53 -27.70 -29.36
CA VAL A 94 22.16 -28.57 -30.36
C VAL A 94 21.07 -29.53 -30.84
N ASP A 95 20.86 -29.61 -32.15
CA ASP A 95 19.89 -30.53 -32.71
C ASP A 95 20.38 -31.98 -32.57
N ALA A 96 19.44 -32.93 -32.45
CA ALA A 96 19.77 -34.31 -32.12
C ALA A 96 20.74 -34.96 -33.11
N ASP A 97 20.66 -34.58 -34.39
CA ASP A 97 21.49 -35.12 -35.47
C ASP A 97 22.91 -34.50 -35.50
N ASP A 98 23.13 -33.40 -34.76
CA ASP A 98 24.41 -32.65 -34.73
C ASP A 98 25.32 -33.07 -33.57
N PHE A 99 24.85 -33.94 -32.67
CA PHE A 99 25.71 -34.50 -31.63
C PHE A 99 26.71 -35.50 -32.22
N ALA A 100 28.00 -35.29 -31.95
CA ALA A 100 29.07 -36.21 -32.38
C ALA A 100 28.87 -37.64 -31.85
N LYS A 101 28.20 -37.77 -30.70
CA LYS A 101 27.76 -39.04 -30.12
C LYS A 101 26.28 -38.94 -29.74
N PRO A 102 25.38 -39.78 -30.30
CA PRO A 102 23.95 -39.71 -29.99
C PRO A 102 23.63 -39.84 -28.49
N GLU A 103 24.46 -40.54 -27.72
CA GLU A 103 24.34 -40.65 -26.27
C GLU A 103 24.62 -39.36 -25.51
N ASP A 104 25.23 -38.34 -26.13
CA ASP A 104 25.46 -37.03 -25.51
C ASP A 104 24.18 -36.17 -25.53
N ALA A 105 23.20 -36.50 -26.38
CA ALA A 105 21.93 -35.83 -26.40
C ALA A 105 21.13 -36.07 -25.10
N VAL A 106 20.38 -35.06 -24.68
CA VAL A 106 19.40 -35.21 -23.60
C VAL A 106 18.25 -36.09 -24.11
N PRO A 107 17.93 -37.22 -23.46
CA PRO A 107 16.89 -38.11 -23.94
C PRO A 107 15.50 -37.46 -23.81
N SER A 108 14.55 -37.87 -24.65
CA SER A 108 13.17 -37.36 -24.59
C SER A 108 12.38 -37.84 -23.36
N ALA A 109 12.84 -38.91 -22.71
CA ALA A 109 12.29 -39.45 -21.47
C ALA A 109 13.31 -40.34 -20.74
N VAL A 110 13.11 -40.52 -19.44
CA VAL A 110 13.79 -41.53 -18.60
C VAL A 110 12.78 -42.52 -18.03
N PHE A 111 13.25 -43.65 -17.51
CA PHE A 111 12.39 -44.74 -17.05
C PHE A 111 12.72 -45.10 -15.60
N LEU A 112 11.74 -45.01 -14.71
CA LEU A 112 11.88 -45.51 -13.34
C LEU A 112 12.02 -47.05 -13.33
N PRO A 113 12.52 -47.67 -12.24
CA PRO A 113 12.77 -49.11 -12.19
C PRO A 113 11.49 -49.94 -12.30
N ASP A 114 10.35 -49.35 -11.97
CA ASP A 114 9.01 -49.93 -12.14
C ASP A 114 8.43 -49.78 -13.55
N GLY A 115 9.22 -49.26 -14.50
CA GLY A 115 8.85 -49.11 -15.90
C GLY A 115 8.09 -47.83 -16.24
N ARG A 116 7.78 -46.97 -15.25
CA ARG A 116 7.12 -45.68 -15.52
C ARG A 116 8.03 -44.77 -16.34
N ARG A 117 7.48 -44.24 -17.43
CA ARG A 117 8.16 -43.32 -18.35
C ARG A 117 7.95 -41.87 -17.91
N ILE A 118 9.05 -41.15 -17.72
CA ILE A 118 9.07 -39.77 -17.25
C ILE A 118 9.59 -38.87 -18.38
N PRO A 119 8.77 -38.00 -18.96
CA PRO A 119 9.17 -37.19 -20.09
C PRO A 119 10.10 -36.05 -19.68
N ILE A 120 10.97 -35.65 -20.61
CA ILE A 120 11.91 -34.54 -20.45
C ILE A 120 11.53 -33.40 -21.40
N CYS A 121 11.43 -32.19 -20.86
CA CYS A 121 11.28 -30.94 -21.59
C CYS A 121 12.63 -30.20 -21.61
N VAL A 122 13.33 -30.24 -22.75
CA VAL A 122 14.57 -29.48 -22.95
C VAL A 122 14.24 -28.01 -23.20
N VAL A 123 14.90 -27.12 -22.47
CA VAL A 123 14.71 -25.66 -22.53
C VAL A 123 16.08 -24.98 -22.64
N LEU A 124 16.29 -24.19 -23.68
CA LEU A 124 17.42 -23.27 -23.81
C LEU A 124 17.27 -22.15 -22.77
N ALA A 125 18.29 -22.00 -21.95
CA ALA A 125 18.37 -21.00 -20.87
C ALA A 125 19.82 -20.59 -20.65
N THR A 126 20.38 -19.89 -21.64
CA THR A 126 21.70 -19.26 -21.53
C THR A 126 21.64 -18.21 -20.43
N ARG A 127 22.54 -18.31 -19.44
CA ARG A 127 22.57 -17.39 -18.30
C ARG A 127 23.27 -16.10 -18.69
N ASP A 128 22.64 -14.98 -18.42
CA ASP A 128 23.29 -13.68 -18.49
C ASP A 128 23.96 -13.39 -17.14
N GLU A 129 25.30 -13.42 -17.12
CA GLU A 129 26.08 -13.13 -15.91
C GLU A 129 26.25 -11.63 -15.63
N ARG A 130 25.75 -10.75 -16.52
CA ARG A 130 25.80 -9.30 -16.30
C ARG A 130 24.92 -8.94 -15.11
N VAL A 131 25.52 -8.37 -14.07
CA VAL A 131 24.78 -7.81 -12.94
C VAL A 131 24.08 -6.53 -13.41
N PRO A 132 22.73 -6.46 -13.42
CA PRO A 132 22.03 -5.22 -13.75
C PRO A 132 22.38 -4.15 -12.71
N GLU A 133 22.63 -2.92 -13.14
CA GLU A 133 22.89 -1.81 -12.21
C GLU A 133 21.69 -1.59 -11.27
N SER A 134 21.96 -1.50 -9.97
CA SER A 134 20.96 -1.16 -8.95
C SER A 134 20.65 0.35 -8.98
N GLN A 135 19.83 0.80 -9.92
CA GLN A 135 19.24 2.14 -9.89
C GLN A 135 17.74 2.03 -9.60
N GLY A 136 17.41 1.56 -8.40
CA GLY A 136 16.04 1.65 -7.86
C GLY A 136 15.70 3.11 -7.56
N ARG A 137 14.43 3.51 -7.75
CA ARG A 137 13.91 4.77 -7.21
C ARG A 137 13.38 4.49 -5.81
N TRP A 138 14.12 4.94 -4.80
CA TRP A 138 13.80 4.68 -3.40
C TRP A 138 12.97 5.82 -2.81
N ALA A 139 11.73 5.96 -3.28
CA ALA A 139 10.77 6.87 -2.68
C ALA A 139 9.80 6.04 -1.84
N PHE A 140 10.11 5.94 -0.55
CA PHE A 140 9.32 5.19 0.41
C PHE A 140 8.62 6.13 1.42
N PRO A 141 7.42 5.75 1.87
CA PRO A 141 6.62 6.50 2.82
C PRO A 141 7.33 6.77 4.15
N GLY A 142 7.00 7.88 4.82
CA GLY A 142 7.69 8.31 6.05
C GLY A 142 7.03 7.89 7.37
N SER A 143 5.81 7.34 7.32
CA SER A 143 4.97 7.11 8.50
C SER A 143 5.10 5.69 9.06
N VAL A 144 5.15 4.68 8.18
CA VAL A 144 5.04 3.26 8.54
C VAL A 144 5.88 2.38 7.61
N ILE A 145 6.31 1.20 8.07
CA ILE A 145 7.13 0.24 7.34
C ILE A 145 6.32 -1.03 7.12
N GLY A 146 6.28 -1.56 5.90
CA GLY A 146 5.55 -2.78 5.58
C GLY A 146 6.32 -3.67 4.61
N GLY A 147 5.68 -4.72 4.12
CA GLY A 147 6.26 -5.53 3.04
C GLY A 147 6.60 -4.66 1.83
N GLY A 148 7.72 -4.95 1.16
CA GLY A 148 8.23 -4.19 0.01
C GLY A 148 9.06 -2.95 0.35
N PHE A 149 9.15 -2.54 1.62
CA PHE A 149 10.09 -1.49 2.04
C PHE A 149 11.55 -1.98 2.00
N PRO A 150 12.52 -1.08 1.81
CA PRO A 150 13.92 -1.47 1.82
C PRO A 150 14.39 -1.87 3.22
N VAL A 151 15.14 -2.96 3.29
CA VAL A 151 15.98 -3.33 4.44
C VAL A 151 17.42 -3.02 4.06
N ILE A 152 18.11 -2.24 4.87
CA ILE A 152 19.47 -1.78 4.60
C ILE A 152 20.39 -2.18 5.75
N CYS A 153 21.52 -2.79 5.43
CA CYS A 153 22.59 -3.09 6.38
C CYS A 153 23.94 -2.59 5.86
N ASP A 154 24.73 -1.95 6.73
CA ASP A 154 26.04 -1.43 6.39
C ASP A 154 27.13 -2.40 6.84
N VAL A 155 27.82 -3.01 5.87
CA VAL A 155 28.85 -4.02 6.15
C VAL A 155 30.06 -3.73 5.28
N GLN A 156 31.24 -3.64 5.91
CA GLN A 156 32.53 -3.44 5.21
C GLN A 156 32.56 -2.22 4.27
N GLY A 157 31.87 -1.14 4.64
CA GLY A 157 31.80 0.09 3.83
C GLY A 157 30.91 -0.02 2.58
N ARG A 158 30.05 -1.05 2.52
CA ARG A 158 29.02 -1.22 1.48
C ARG A 158 27.64 -1.28 2.11
N GLU A 159 26.66 -0.69 1.43
CA GLU A 159 25.25 -0.84 1.77
C GLU A 159 24.70 -2.09 1.09
N HIS A 160 24.22 -3.03 1.88
CA HIS A 160 23.45 -4.17 1.42
C HIS A 160 21.98 -3.82 1.51
N ILE A 161 21.25 -3.96 0.39
CA ILE A 161 19.84 -3.59 0.30
C ILE A 161 19.00 -4.81 -0.11
N ALA A 162 17.91 -5.01 0.61
CA ALA A 162 16.86 -6.00 0.37
C ALA A 162 15.50 -5.33 0.56
N SER A 163 14.45 -6.14 0.53
CA SER A 163 13.07 -5.83 0.81
C SER A 163 12.62 -6.51 2.11
N VAL A 164 11.70 -5.88 2.83
CA VAL A 164 10.90 -6.52 3.86
C VAL A 164 9.90 -7.44 3.16
N GLY A 165 9.77 -8.68 3.63
CA GLY A 165 8.74 -9.61 3.17
C GLY A 165 7.43 -9.35 3.87
N CYS A 166 7.38 -9.68 5.16
CA CYS A 166 6.22 -9.55 6.02
C CYS A 166 6.62 -9.49 7.50
N LEU A 167 5.63 -9.27 8.38
CA LEU A 167 5.79 -9.45 9.81
C LEU A 167 5.48 -10.90 10.22
N VAL A 168 6.31 -11.45 11.11
CA VAL A 168 6.13 -12.79 11.68
C VAL A 168 6.33 -12.74 13.20
N THR A 169 5.76 -13.67 13.96
CA THR A 169 5.89 -13.73 15.43
C THR A 169 6.21 -15.13 15.93
N ASP A 170 7.01 -15.22 16.99
CA ASP A 170 7.22 -16.47 17.75
C ASP A 170 6.23 -16.63 18.93
N GLY A 171 5.20 -15.77 18.98
CA GLY A 171 4.23 -15.67 20.08
C GLY A 171 4.66 -14.75 21.22
N HIS A 172 5.92 -14.34 21.29
CA HIS A 172 6.44 -13.38 22.26
C HIS A 172 6.90 -12.07 21.62
N ARG A 173 7.69 -12.16 20.54
CA ARG A 173 8.21 -11.03 19.76
C ARG A 173 7.65 -11.05 18.35
N THR A 174 7.64 -9.88 17.73
CA THR A 174 7.34 -9.71 16.31
C THR A 174 8.61 -9.30 15.59
N TYR A 175 8.84 -9.90 14.43
CA TYR A 175 10.02 -9.68 13.61
C TYR A 175 9.58 -9.27 12.21
N ALA A 176 10.44 -8.52 11.51
CA ALA A 176 10.32 -8.36 10.07
C ALA A 176 11.14 -9.46 9.38
N LEU A 177 10.47 -10.24 8.52
CA LEU A 177 11.10 -11.28 7.71
C LEU A 177 11.77 -10.66 6.48
N THR A 178 13.02 -11.04 6.23
CA THR A 178 13.79 -10.66 5.05
C THR A 178 14.83 -11.75 4.75
N ASN A 179 15.86 -11.48 3.94
CA ASN A 179 16.92 -12.46 3.69
C ASN A 179 18.11 -12.36 4.63
N ARG A 180 18.72 -13.51 4.91
CA ARG A 180 19.91 -13.61 5.76
C ARG A 180 21.10 -12.90 5.12
N HIS A 181 21.28 -12.94 3.80
CA HIS A 181 22.40 -12.26 3.15
C HIS A 181 22.36 -10.73 3.26
N VAL A 182 21.24 -10.12 3.69
CA VAL A 182 21.15 -8.69 4.00
C VAL A 182 20.99 -8.42 5.49
N ALA A 183 20.22 -9.22 6.23
CA ALA A 183 20.18 -9.11 7.68
C ALA A 183 21.56 -9.36 8.31
N GLY A 184 22.35 -10.25 7.71
CA GLY A 184 23.71 -10.55 8.12
C GLY A 184 23.77 -11.25 9.48
N GLU A 185 24.79 -10.92 10.28
CA GLU A 185 25.07 -11.61 11.53
C GLU A 185 24.20 -11.08 12.69
N PRO A 186 23.93 -11.89 13.73
CA PRO A 186 23.09 -11.48 14.85
C PRO A 186 23.60 -10.21 15.54
N GLY A 187 22.69 -9.29 15.85
CA GLY A 187 23.00 -8.01 16.49
C GLY A 187 23.44 -6.90 15.53
N GLN A 188 23.54 -7.16 14.22
CA GLN A 188 23.78 -6.09 13.25
C GLN A 188 22.61 -5.10 13.23
N VAL A 189 22.95 -3.82 13.12
CA VAL A 189 21.94 -2.75 13.05
C VAL A 189 21.32 -2.75 11.67
N ILE A 190 19.99 -2.76 11.65
CA ILE A 190 19.20 -2.76 10.43
C ILE A 190 18.49 -1.42 10.28
N TYR A 191 18.54 -0.90 9.06
CA TYR A 191 17.93 0.35 8.66
C TYR A 191 16.84 0.12 7.63
N SER A 192 15.95 1.10 7.46
CA SER A 192 15.03 1.22 6.34
C SER A 192 15.02 2.67 5.85
N LEU A 193 14.41 2.92 4.70
CA LEU A 193 14.18 4.27 4.19
C LEU A 193 12.75 4.68 4.55
N LEU A 194 12.63 5.69 5.41
CA LEU A 194 11.36 6.33 5.71
C LEU A 194 11.42 7.77 5.22
N GLY A 195 10.60 8.11 4.23
CA GLY A 195 10.58 9.46 3.71
C GLY A 195 11.89 9.92 3.08
N GLY A 196 12.66 8.97 2.53
CA GLY A 196 14.00 9.20 1.99
C GLY A 196 15.11 9.27 3.04
N ASN A 197 14.80 9.20 4.33
CA ASN A 197 15.80 9.14 5.40
C ASN A 197 16.09 7.70 5.78
N LYS A 198 17.38 7.37 5.88
CA LYS A 198 17.84 6.09 6.43
C LYS A 198 17.68 6.12 7.94
N GLU A 199 16.78 5.31 8.46
CA GLU A 199 16.48 5.23 9.88
C GLU A 199 16.67 3.82 10.41
N ARG A 200 17.15 3.70 11.65
CA ARG A 200 17.26 2.40 12.33
C ARG A 200 15.86 1.87 12.61
N VAL A 201 15.65 0.59 12.29
CA VAL A 201 14.36 -0.08 12.46
C VAL A 201 14.43 -1.33 13.35
N GLY A 202 15.63 -1.83 13.62
CA GLY A 202 15.84 -2.99 14.47
C GLY A 202 17.26 -3.51 14.45
N THR A 203 17.41 -4.75 14.89
CA THR A 203 18.65 -5.51 14.81
C THR A 203 18.40 -6.93 14.31
N SER A 204 19.38 -7.51 13.64
CA SER A 204 19.28 -8.89 13.15
C SER A 204 19.18 -9.88 14.30
N SER A 205 18.17 -10.73 14.24
CA SER A 205 17.91 -11.79 15.21
C SER A 205 18.90 -12.94 15.03
N PRO A 206 19.24 -13.69 16.11
CA PRO A 206 19.93 -14.97 15.97
C PRO A 206 19.11 -16.03 15.23
N ILE A 207 17.79 -15.85 15.12
CA ILE A 207 16.89 -16.74 14.38
C ILE A 207 17.02 -16.44 12.89
N SER A 208 17.75 -17.28 12.18
CA SER A 208 17.97 -17.19 10.73
C SER A 208 18.28 -18.58 10.18
N GLU A 209 18.08 -18.78 8.88
CA GLU A 209 18.36 -20.06 8.23
C GLU A 209 18.87 -19.80 6.81
N SER A 210 20.05 -20.30 6.46
CA SER A 210 20.59 -20.13 5.11
C SER A 210 20.00 -21.15 4.13
N ARG A 211 19.93 -22.40 4.55
CA ARG A 211 19.48 -23.55 3.75
C ARG A 211 19.20 -24.72 4.67
N ALA A 212 18.37 -25.65 4.21
CA ALA A 212 18.12 -26.89 4.93
C ALA A 212 18.17 -28.10 3.98
N PRO A 213 18.49 -29.31 4.48
CA PRO A 213 18.35 -30.53 3.71
C PRO A 213 16.93 -30.67 3.16
N PHE A 214 16.81 -31.09 1.90
CA PHE A 214 15.51 -31.24 1.23
C PHE A 214 14.57 -32.17 2.00
N ALA A 215 15.10 -33.26 2.56
CA ALA A 215 14.33 -34.24 3.33
C ALA A 215 13.76 -33.68 4.65
N ASP A 216 14.36 -32.62 5.20
CA ASP A 216 13.88 -31.97 6.42
C ASP A 216 12.68 -31.04 6.13
N ILE A 217 12.63 -30.45 4.94
CA ILE A 217 11.51 -29.61 4.49
C ILE A 217 10.39 -30.46 3.89
N TYR A 218 10.74 -31.49 3.13
CA TYR A 218 9.80 -32.38 2.45
C TYR A 218 10.01 -33.85 2.84
N PRO A 219 9.61 -34.25 4.06
CA PRO A 219 9.80 -35.62 4.54
C PRO A 219 9.16 -36.65 3.60
N GLY A 220 9.91 -37.70 3.28
CA GLY A 220 9.44 -38.82 2.44
C GLY A 220 9.48 -38.57 0.93
N MET A 221 9.88 -37.38 0.49
CA MET A 221 10.11 -37.07 -0.93
C MET A 221 11.55 -37.45 -1.35
N PRO A 222 11.76 -38.03 -2.55
CA PRO A 222 13.09 -38.42 -3.01
C PRO A 222 13.97 -37.23 -3.37
N ALA A 223 15.10 -37.06 -2.69
CA ALA A 223 16.18 -36.15 -3.08
C ALA A 223 17.45 -36.43 -2.24
N ARG A 224 18.47 -37.06 -2.83
CA ARG A 224 19.75 -37.33 -2.17
C ARG A 224 20.70 -36.15 -2.36
N ASP A 225 21.36 -35.75 -1.27
CA ASP A 225 22.36 -34.67 -1.26
C ASP A 225 21.85 -33.31 -1.78
N VAL A 226 20.53 -33.07 -1.69
CA VAL A 226 19.88 -31.82 -2.11
C VAL A 226 19.56 -30.95 -0.89
N TYR A 227 19.83 -29.66 -1.04
CA TYR A 227 19.47 -28.60 -0.10
C TYR A 227 18.50 -27.63 -0.77
N VAL A 228 17.52 -27.17 0.01
CA VAL A 228 16.67 -26.03 -0.37
C VAL A 228 17.32 -24.78 0.21
N ASP A 229 17.63 -23.82 -0.65
CA ASP A 229 18.10 -22.51 -0.17
C ASP A 229 16.90 -21.73 0.36
N LEU A 230 17.02 -21.28 1.60
CA LEU A 230 15.98 -20.54 2.31
C LEU A 230 16.37 -19.07 2.37
N ASP A 231 17.62 -18.84 2.78
CA ASP A 231 18.27 -17.55 2.91
C ASP A 231 17.38 -16.55 3.63
N VAL A 232 16.89 -16.93 4.81
CA VAL A 232 15.93 -16.16 5.60
C VAL A 232 16.57 -15.60 6.86
N GLY A 233 16.30 -14.33 7.13
CA GLY A 233 16.74 -13.63 8.33
C GLY A 233 15.56 -12.88 8.95
N LEU A 234 15.58 -12.79 10.28
CA LEU A 234 14.60 -11.99 11.03
C LEU A 234 15.26 -10.72 11.54
N VAL A 235 14.56 -9.60 11.42
CA VAL A 235 14.90 -8.34 12.07
C VAL A 235 14.03 -8.22 13.31
N ASP A 236 14.65 -8.20 14.48
CA ASP A 236 14.02 -7.85 15.75
C ASP A 236 13.74 -6.35 15.73
N VAL A 237 12.46 -5.99 15.58
CA VAL A 237 12.05 -4.61 15.30
C VAL A 237 12.05 -3.79 16.59
N ASP A 238 12.58 -2.57 16.54
CA ASP A 238 12.69 -1.73 17.75
C ASP A 238 11.34 -1.25 18.28
N ASP A 239 10.43 -0.90 17.36
CA ASP A 239 9.11 -0.34 17.66
C ASP A 239 8.08 -0.85 16.66
N LEU A 240 7.32 -1.87 17.08
CA LEU A 240 6.29 -2.51 16.29
C LEU A 240 5.17 -1.53 15.86
N HIS A 241 4.94 -0.41 16.56
CA HIS A 241 3.93 0.58 16.17
C HIS A 241 4.25 1.31 14.87
N ARG A 242 5.50 1.25 14.43
CA ARG A 242 5.96 1.81 13.15
C ARG A 242 5.77 0.86 11.98
N TRP A 243 5.24 -0.34 12.20
CA TRP A 243 5.11 -1.37 11.18
C TRP A 243 3.66 -1.68 10.82
N THR A 244 3.40 -2.07 9.58
CA THR A 244 2.13 -2.61 9.07
C THR A 244 2.32 -4.03 8.58
N THR A 245 1.28 -4.86 8.64
CA THR A 245 1.24 -6.16 7.95
C THR A 245 0.92 -6.03 6.46
N GLN A 246 0.52 -4.85 5.99
CA GLN A 246 0.27 -4.62 4.58
C GLN A 246 1.58 -4.64 3.76
N VAL A 247 1.48 -5.04 2.49
CA VAL A 247 2.55 -4.91 1.51
C VAL A 247 2.35 -3.62 0.73
N TYR A 248 3.40 -2.80 0.66
CA TYR A 248 3.40 -1.55 -0.07
C TYR A 248 2.94 -1.75 -1.52
N GLY A 249 2.00 -0.92 -1.98
CA GLY A 249 1.41 -1.01 -3.33
C GLY A 249 0.53 -2.22 -3.60
N LEU A 250 0.36 -3.16 -2.64
CA LEU A 250 -0.49 -4.35 -2.77
C LEU A 250 -1.59 -4.47 -1.70
N GLY A 251 -1.46 -3.78 -0.56
CA GLY A 251 -2.45 -3.77 0.52
C GLY A 251 -2.35 -4.99 1.44
N GLU A 252 -3.49 -5.44 1.96
CA GLU A 252 -3.55 -6.54 2.93
C GLU A 252 -3.07 -7.89 2.37
N VAL A 253 -2.41 -8.66 3.24
CA VAL A 253 -1.93 -10.00 2.95
C VAL A 253 -2.96 -11.05 3.36
N GLY A 254 -3.24 -11.99 2.46
CA GLY A 254 -4.10 -13.13 2.73
C GLY A 254 -3.44 -14.18 3.64
N PRO A 255 -4.16 -15.27 3.96
CA PRO A 255 -3.62 -16.33 4.80
C PRO A 255 -2.37 -16.97 4.17
N LEU A 256 -1.55 -17.59 5.02
CA LEU A 256 -0.39 -18.37 4.60
C LEU A 256 -0.85 -19.51 3.68
N ALA A 257 -0.25 -19.62 2.49
CA ALA A 257 -0.45 -20.79 1.64
C ALA A 257 0.24 -21.99 2.29
N ASN A 258 -0.53 -22.81 3.01
CA ASN A 258 -0.01 -23.95 3.75
C ASN A 258 0.36 -25.09 2.82
N ILE A 259 1.59 -25.06 2.27
CA ILE A 259 2.11 -26.07 1.36
C ILE A 259 3.17 -26.92 2.08
N ASP A 260 3.03 -28.24 1.98
CA ASP A 260 3.94 -29.24 2.55
C ASP A 260 4.11 -30.44 1.60
N ALA A 261 4.86 -31.46 2.01
CA ALA A 261 5.11 -32.65 1.21
C ALA A 261 3.84 -33.42 0.80
N SER A 262 2.75 -33.32 1.56
CA SER A 262 1.50 -34.06 1.31
C SER A 262 0.61 -33.40 0.27
N ASN A 263 0.69 -32.07 0.12
CA ASN A 263 -0.21 -31.31 -0.75
C ASN A 263 0.49 -30.55 -1.89
N LEU A 264 1.84 -30.55 -1.93
CA LEU A 264 2.61 -29.97 -3.02
C LEU A 264 2.22 -30.57 -4.37
N THR A 265 1.92 -29.70 -5.33
CA THR A 265 1.30 -30.11 -6.60
C THR A 265 1.82 -29.32 -7.81
N LEU A 266 1.84 -29.97 -8.97
CA LEU A 266 2.14 -29.34 -10.26
C LEU A 266 1.04 -28.38 -10.73
N ARG A 267 -0.05 -28.20 -9.97
CA ARG A 267 -1.02 -27.11 -10.19
C ARG A 267 -0.45 -25.74 -9.85
N LEU A 268 0.64 -25.68 -9.08
CA LEU A 268 1.36 -24.43 -8.86
C LEU A 268 2.01 -23.92 -10.16
N ILE A 269 2.32 -24.78 -11.13
CA ILE A 269 2.89 -24.34 -12.41
C ILE A 269 1.85 -23.54 -13.19
N GLY A 270 2.21 -22.32 -13.59
CA GLY A 270 1.32 -21.35 -14.21
C GLY A 270 0.46 -20.58 -13.22
N CYS A 271 0.62 -20.80 -11.91
CA CYS A 271 -0.06 -20.03 -10.88
C CYS A 271 0.35 -18.55 -10.99
N PRO A 272 -0.61 -17.63 -11.22
CA PRO A 272 -0.32 -16.22 -11.27
C PRO A 272 0.06 -15.67 -9.89
N VAL A 273 1.09 -14.83 -9.85
CA VAL A 273 1.60 -14.23 -8.61
C VAL A 273 1.90 -12.75 -8.79
N LYS A 274 1.83 -11.99 -7.70
CA LYS A 274 2.16 -10.57 -7.64
C LYS A 274 2.99 -10.25 -6.41
N ALA A 275 3.81 -9.21 -6.51
CA ALA A 275 4.69 -8.77 -5.43
C ALA A 275 4.99 -7.27 -5.54
N HIS A 276 5.56 -6.71 -4.48
CA HIS A 276 6.17 -5.39 -4.51
C HIS A 276 7.53 -5.44 -3.83
N GLY A 277 8.60 -5.26 -4.60
CA GLY A 277 9.98 -5.23 -4.11
C GLY A 277 10.50 -3.80 -3.95
N ALA A 278 11.54 -3.63 -3.14
CA ALA A 278 12.09 -2.33 -2.83
C ALA A 278 12.83 -1.70 -4.02
N ALA A 279 13.38 -2.51 -4.94
CA ALA A 279 14.12 -2.04 -6.11
C ALA A 279 13.30 -2.12 -7.41
N GLY A 280 12.58 -3.23 -7.61
CA GLY A 280 11.76 -3.52 -8.78
C GLY A 280 10.36 -2.88 -8.73
N GLY A 281 9.90 -2.46 -7.55
CA GLY A 281 8.54 -1.96 -7.36
C GLY A 281 7.51 -3.07 -7.54
N LYS A 282 6.35 -2.72 -8.12
CA LYS A 282 5.27 -3.68 -8.40
C LYS A 282 5.70 -4.69 -9.47
N MET A 283 5.56 -5.98 -9.15
CA MET A 283 5.90 -7.11 -10.01
C MET A 283 4.70 -8.05 -10.20
N GLN A 284 4.60 -8.64 -11.38
CA GLN A 284 3.60 -9.66 -11.73
C GLN A 284 4.28 -10.78 -12.51
N GLY A 285 3.94 -12.02 -12.20
CA GLY A 285 4.57 -13.18 -12.81
C GLY A 285 3.73 -14.45 -12.70
N GLU A 286 4.37 -15.55 -13.05
CA GLU A 286 3.82 -16.91 -12.88
C GLU A 286 4.90 -17.88 -12.39
N VAL A 287 4.50 -18.90 -11.64
CA VAL A 287 5.41 -19.98 -11.26
C VAL A 287 5.72 -20.85 -12.48
N CYS A 288 6.96 -20.83 -12.93
CA CYS A 288 7.42 -21.51 -14.15
C CYS A 288 7.86 -22.96 -13.92
N ALA A 289 8.49 -23.24 -12.77
CA ALA A 289 9.00 -24.55 -12.40
C ALA A 289 9.12 -24.68 -10.87
N LEU A 290 9.19 -25.93 -10.39
CA LEU A 290 9.47 -26.25 -8.99
C LEU A 290 10.87 -26.86 -8.86
N PHE A 291 11.50 -26.65 -7.71
CA PHE A 291 12.80 -27.25 -7.35
C PHE A 291 13.86 -27.01 -8.40
N TYR A 292 13.95 -25.77 -8.88
CA TYR A 292 14.95 -25.40 -9.88
C TYR A 292 16.34 -25.42 -9.24
N ARG A 293 17.19 -26.29 -9.76
CA ARG A 293 18.60 -26.39 -9.39
C ARG A 293 19.39 -25.26 -10.02
N PHE A 294 19.81 -24.30 -9.22
CA PHE A 294 20.60 -23.16 -9.67
C PHE A 294 22.11 -23.36 -9.44
N LYS A 295 22.50 -24.26 -8.52
CA LYS A 295 23.89 -24.49 -8.11
C LYS A 295 24.14 -25.95 -7.68
N ALA A 296 25.34 -26.47 -7.93
CA ALA A 296 25.87 -27.66 -7.25
C ALA A 296 27.34 -27.46 -6.89
N VAL A 297 27.74 -27.97 -5.72
CA VAL A 297 29.11 -27.86 -5.19
C VAL A 297 29.45 -29.12 -4.41
N ALA A 298 30.60 -29.74 -4.73
CA ALA A 298 31.15 -30.89 -4.01
C ALA A 298 30.16 -32.07 -3.83
N GLY A 299 29.32 -32.33 -4.84
CA GLY A 299 28.33 -33.41 -4.81
C GLY A 299 27.00 -33.03 -4.14
N SER A 300 26.91 -31.87 -3.50
CA SER A 300 25.64 -31.33 -3.00
C SER A 300 24.98 -30.40 -4.00
N GLU A 301 23.65 -30.42 -4.00
CA GLU A 301 22.81 -29.62 -4.89
C GLU A 301 22.01 -28.58 -4.13
N TYR A 302 21.71 -27.45 -4.80
CA TYR A 302 20.94 -26.37 -4.22
C TYR A 302 19.78 -26.02 -5.14
N VAL A 303 18.57 -26.04 -4.60
CA VAL A 303 17.33 -25.78 -5.34
C VAL A 303 16.54 -24.63 -4.71
N SER A 304 15.83 -23.87 -5.56
CA SER A 304 14.74 -22.99 -5.11
C SER A 304 13.43 -23.77 -5.12
N ASP A 305 12.51 -23.53 -4.20
CA ASP A 305 11.19 -24.18 -4.27
C ASP A 305 10.45 -23.75 -5.53
N LEU A 306 10.47 -22.45 -5.83
CA LEU A 306 9.80 -21.84 -6.97
C LEU A 306 10.82 -21.13 -7.87
N LEU A 307 10.63 -21.28 -9.18
CA LEU A 307 11.17 -20.38 -10.19
C LEU A 307 10.01 -19.55 -10.73
N ILE A 308 9.99 -18.26 -10.43
CA ILE A 308 8.94 -17.33 -10.85
C ILE A 308 9.44 -16.54 -12.05
N GLY A 309 8.63 -16.45 -13.11
CA GLY A 309 9.00 -15.80 -14.36
C GLY A 309 7.93 -14.86 -14.91
N PRO A 310 8.20 -14.24 -16.08
CA PRO A 310 7.28 -13.36 -16.80
C PRO A 310 5.92 -14.01 -17.07
N ARG A 311 4.85 -13.21 -17.08
CA ARG A 311 3.46 -13.63 -17.38
C ARG A 311 2.84 -12.72 -18.43
N GLU A 312 2.03 -13.27 -19.34
CA GLU A 312 1.19 -12.51 -20.30
C GLU A 312 1.92 -11.44 -21.15
N GLY A 313 3.23 -11.62 -21.40
CA GLY A 313 4.03 -10.65 -22.17
C GLY A 313 4.57 -9.48 -21.34
N HIS A 314 4.37 -9.48 -20.03
CA HIS A 314 4.98 -8.56 -19.09
C HIS A 314 6.26 -9.15 -18.50
N ALA A 315 7.37 -8.41 -18.59
CA ALA A 315 8.60 -8.78 -17.90
C ALA A 315 8.38 -8.79 -16.38
N LEU A 316 9.02 -9.73 -15.66
CA LEU A 316 8.88 -9.85 -14.21
C LEU A 316 9.33 -8.58 -13.47
N GLY A 317 10.41 -7.95 -13.96
CA GLY A 317 10.90 -6.67 -13.45
C GLY A 317 11.74 -6.75 -12.18
N THR A 318 12.09 -7.95 -11.69
CA THR A 318 12.90 -8.13 -10.47
C THR A 318 14.36 -7.71 -10.66
N ARG A 319 14.97 -7.14 -9.62
CA ARG A 319 16.30 -6.52 -9.62
C ARG A 319 17.08 -6.83 -8.34
N PRO A 320 18.42 -6.66 -8.35
CA PRO A 320 19.19 -6.59 -7.12
C PRO A 320 18.57 -5.56 -6.16
N GLY A 321 18.25 -5.98 -4.93
CA GLY A 321 17.48 -5.20 -3.96
C GLY A 321 16.07 -5.76 -3.67
N ASP A 322 15.54 -6.63 -4.53
CA ASP A 322 14.23 -7.29 -4.32
C ASP A 322 14.32 -8.58 -3.50
N SER A 323 15.52 -9.03 -3.14
CA SER A 323 15.74 -10.04 -2.11
C SER A 323 14.86 -9.74 -0.89
N GLY A 324 14.03 -10.67 -0.44
CA GLY A 324 13.18 -10.55 0.73
C GLY A 324 11.75 -10.18 0.39
N THR A 325 11.46 -9.97 -0.89
CA THR A 325 10.11 -9.68 -1.38
C THR A 325 9.15 -10.85 -1.12
N LEU A 326 7.96 -10.53 -0.62
CA LEU A 326 6.85 -11.48 -0.47
C LEU A 326 6.05 -11.60 -1.79
N TRP A 327 5.88 -12.83 -2.26
CA TRP A 327 5.01 -13.18 -3.38
C TRP A 327 3.65 -13.63 -2.89
N LEU A 328 2.60 -12.98 -3.40
CA LEU A 328 1.20 -13.29 -3.14
C LEU A 328 0.58 -13.98 -4.36
N VAL A 329 -0.34 -14.92 -4.13
CA VAL A 329 -1.17 -15.48 -5.20
C VAL A 329 -2.04 -14.37 -5.81
N ASP A 330 -2.05 -14.27 -7.15
CA ASP A 330 -2.84 -13.29 -7.88
C ASP A 330 -4.12 -13.92 -8.45
N ASN A 331 -5.18 -13.93 -7.64
CA ASN A 331 -6.47 -14.52 -8.02
C ASN A 331 -7.31 -13.54 -8.87
N PRO A 332 -7.65 -13.87 -10.13
CA PRO A 332 -8.56 -13.04 -10.94
C PRO A 332 -9.98 -13.12 -10.37
N GLY A 333 -10.49 -12.00 -9.86
CA GLY A 333 -11.87 -11.90 -9.32
C GLY A 333 -12.04 -10.99 -8.11
N GLY A 334 -10.96 -10.44 -7.55
CA GLY A 334 -11.05 -9.53 -6.39
C GLY A 334 -11.50 -10.22 -5.09
N CYS A 335 -11.47 -11.55 -5.05
CA CYS A 335 -11.70 -12.33 -3.83
C CYS A 335 -10.52 -12.11 -2.87
N GLU A 336 -10.83 -11.97 -1.58
CA GLU A 336 -9.94 -11.51 -0.49
C GLU A 336 -8.77 -12.46 -0.14
N ASP A 337 -8.48 -13.46 -0.98
CA ASP A 337 -7.45 -14.48 -0.77
C ASP A 337 -6.15 -14.19 -1.55
N ASN A 338 -5.49 -13.05 -1.30
CA ASN A 338 -4.10 -12.83 -1.72
C ASN A 338 -3.15 -13.68 -0.86
N GLN A 339 -3.23 -15.01 -0.98
CA GLN A 339 -2.50 -15.92 -0.10
C GLN A 339 -0.99 -15.66 -0.17
N SER A 340 -0.36 -15.65 1.00
CA SER A 340 1.08 -15.44 1.14
C SER A 340 1.80 -16.72 0.74
N LEU A 341 2.45 -16.72 -0.43
CA LEU A 341 2.96 -17.93 -1.08
C LEU A 341 4.44 -18.17 -0.77
N ALA A 342 5.29 -17.20 -1.06
CA ALA A 342 6.74 -17.42 -1.08
C ALA A 342 7.56 -16.17 -0.79
N LEU A 343 8.76 -16.38 -0.25
CA LEU A 343 9.76 -15.34 -0.05
C LEU A 343 10.84 -15.44 -1.13
N GLN A 344 11.11 -14.35 -1.83
CA GLN A 344 12.21 -14.25 -2.79
C GLN A 344 13.54 -14.10 -2.06
N TRP A 345 14.58 -14.76 -2.56
CA TRP A 345 15.96 -14.59 -2.05
C TRP A 345 17.00 -14.36 -3.14
N GLY A 346 16.65 -14.59 -4.40
CA GLY A 346 17.57 -14.40 -5.51
C GLY A 346 16.87 -14.14 -6.83
N GLY A 347 17.67 -13.88 -7.86
CA GLY A 347 17.18 -13.74 -9.22
C GLY A 347 18.19 -14.29 -10.23
N GLN A 348 17.69 -14.65 -11.41
CA GLN A 348 18.50 -15.05 -12.56
C GLN A 348 17.96 -14.38 -13.82
N VAL A 349 18.87 -14.02 -14.73
CA VAL A 349 18.52 -13.52 -16.05
C VAL A 349 18.90 -14.58 -17.08
N PHE A 350 17.96 -14.92 -17.96
CA PHE A 350 18.23 -15.78 -19.11
C PHE A 350 18.15 -14.98 -20.40
N ASP A 351 19.08 -15.20 -21.32
CA ASP A 351 19.11 -14.52 -22.61
C ASP A 351 17.86 -14.84 -23.45
N SER A 352 17.44 -13.86 -24.24
CA SER A 352 16.38 -14.08 -25.22
C SER A 352 16.93 -14.85 -26.44
N ALA A 353 16.18 -15.84 -26.93
CA ALA A 353 16.55 -16.62 -28.11
C ALA A 353 16.73 -15.80 -29.40
N ASN A 354 16.20 -14.57 -29.44
CA ASN A 354 16.27 -13.68 -30.61
C ASN A 354 17.34 -12.58 -30.47
N GLY A 355 18.23 -12.64 -29.47
CA GLY A 355 19.27 -11.61 -29.25
C GLY A 355 18.73 -10.28 -28.70
N GLY A 356 17.56 -10.29 -28.06
CA GLY A 356 17.00 -9.17 -27.30
C GLY A 356 17.47 -9.14 -25.84
N ASP A 357 16.98 -8.16 -25.06
CA ASP A 357 17.28 -8.05 -23.62
C ASP A 357 16.82 -9.30 -22.86
N GLY A 358 17.65 -9.80 -21.95
CA GLY A 358 17.38 -11.02 -21.16
C GLY A 358 16.15 -10.89 -20.26
N SER A 359 15.51 -12.03 -19.97
CA SER A 359 14.34 -12.11 -19.08
C SER A 359 14.75 -12.45 -17.65
N ALA A 360 14.30 -11.65 -16.69
CA ALA A 360 14.54 -11.87 -15.26
C ALA A 360 13.54 -12.86 -14.65
N TYR A 361 14.05 -13.71 -13.76
CA TYR A 361 13.32 -14.73 -13.01
C TYR A 361 13.68 -14.62 -11.53
N ALA A 362 12.71 -14.79 -10.64
CA ALA A 362 12.93 -14.81 -9.20
C ALA A 362 13.09 -16.24 -8.69
N LEU A 363 14.06 -16.42 -7.79
CA LEU A 363 14.26 -17.63 -7.00
C LEU A 363 13.60 -17.42 -5.64
N ALA A 364 12.65 -18.28 -5.31
CA ALA A 364 11.83 -18.11 -4.11
C ALA A 364 11.60 -19.45 -3.39
N THR A 365 11.31 -19.33 -2.10
CA THR A 365 11.08 -20.44 -1.18
C THR A 365 9.69 -20.30 -0.58
N LEU A 366 8.99 -21.43 -0.40
CA LEU A 366 7.63 -21.44 0.13
C LEU A 366 7.59 -20.90 1.57
N LEU A 367 6.71 -19.94 1.80
CA LEU A 367 6.63 -19.25 3.08
C LEU A 367 6.19 -20.18 4.22
N SER A 368 5.39 -21.20 3.94
CA SER A 368 5.00 -22.23 4.92
C SER A 368 6.21 -22.99 5.46
N GLY A 369 7.14 -23.36 4.58
CA GLY A 369 8.40 -23.98 4.96
C GLY A 369 9.25 -23.06 5.82
N VAL A 370 9.35 -21.78 5.44
CA VAL A 370 10.07 -20.75 6.22
C VAL A 370 9.50 -20.59 7.62
N CYS A 371 8.19 -20.35 7.74
CA CYS A 371 7.50 -20.20 9.02
C CYS A 371 7.72 -21.41 9.94
N ASN A 372 7.56 -22.62 9.41
CA ASN A 372 7.78 -23.86 10.17
C ASN A 372 9.25 -24.01 10.62
N ARG A 373 10.22 -23.72 9.75
CA ARG A 373 11.65 -23.85 10.06
C ARG A 373 12.13 -22.84 11.10
N LEU A 374 11.61 -21.62 11.06
CA LEU A 374 11.94 -20.58 12.03
C LEU A 374 11.07 -20.64 13.29
N ASN A 375 10.04 -21.51 13.32
CA ASN A 375 9.04 -21.60 14.37
C ASN A 375 8.34 -20.24 14.64
N VAL A 376 7.83 -19.63 13.56
CA VAL A 376 7.14 -18.33 13.60
C VAL A 376 5.84 -18.38 12.79
N ASP A 377 4.87 -17.59 13.21
CA ASP A 377 3.57 -17.41 12.56
C ASP A 377 3.50 -16.09 11.78
N LEU A 378 2.81 -16.10 10.64
CA LEU A 378 2.54 -14.90 9.86
C LEU A 378 1.59 -13.96 10.62
N VAL A 379 2.02 -12.71 10.83
CA VAL A 379 1.18 -11.66 11.42
C VAL A 379 0.41 -10.98 10.28
N ARG A 380 -0.92 -10.85 10.42
CA ARG A 380 -1.78 -10.31 9.34
C ARG A 380 -2.65 -9.14 9.76
N ASP A 381 -2.86 -8.96 11.05
CA ASP A 381 -3.84 -8.03 11.66
C ASP A 381 -3.18 -6.87 12.42
N TRP A 382 -1.85 -6.75 12.34
CA TRP A 382 -1.14 -5.69 13.04
C TRP A 382 -1.09 -4.42 12.21
N ASN A 383 -1.66 -3.34 12.75
CA ASN A 383 -1.58 -2.03 12.13
C ASN A 383 -2.08 -2.08 10.65
N THR A 384 -3.02 -3.00 10.38
CA THR A 384 -3.80 -3.07 9.13
C THR A 384 -4.68 -1.84 8.97
N GLY A 385 -5.02 -1.20 10.10
CA GLY A 385 -5.67 0.10 10.18
C GLY A 385 -4.70 1.28 10.39
N LEU A 386 -3.42 1.18 9.96
CA LEU A 386 -2.56 2.37 9.90
C LEU A 386 -3.19 3.43 8.99
N PRO A 387 -3.06 4.70 9.37
CA PRO A 387 -4.19 5.59 9.49
C PRO A 387 -4.57 6.14 8.13
N ASP A 388 -5.53 5.50 7.49
CA ASP A 388 -6.48 6.25 6.69
C ASP A 388 -7.59 6.70 7.67
N TYR A 389 -7.20 7.54 8.65
CA TYR A 389 -8.18 8.28 9.45
C TYR A 389 -8.98 9.16 8.51
N TRP A 390 -10.19 9.43 8.94
CA TRP A 390 -11.35 10.03 8.34
C TRP A 390 -11.28 11.05 7.21
N GLY A 391 -10.16 11.75 7.05
CA GLY A 391 -10.06 12.87 6.13
C GLY A 391 -10.32 12.48 4.68
N ALA A 392 -9.76 11.36 4.23
CA ALA A 392 -9.79 10.99 2.81
C ALA A 392 -11.21 10.94 2.24
N VAL A 393 -12.12 10.12 2.79
CA VAL A 393 -13.46 9.94 2.18
C VAL A 393 -14.27 11.25 2.23
N GLY A 394 -14.28 11.93 3.39
CA GLY A 394 -15.03 13.17 3.60
C GLY A 394 -14.46 14.37 2.83
N HIS A 395 -13.16 14.63 2.96
CA HIS A 395 -12.48 15.78 2.34
C HIS A 395 -12.47 15.64 0.81
N TYR A 396 -12.20 14.45 0.27
CA TYR A 396 -12.26 14.19 -1.16
C TYR A 396 -13.67 14.38 -1.71
N GLY A 397 -14.70 13.83 -1.06
CA GLY A 397 -16.06 13.99 -1.58
C GLY A 397 -16.58 15.42 -1.45
N ILE A 398 -16.17 16.18 -0.42
CA ILE A 398 -16.45 17.62 -0.32
C ILE A 398 -15.80 18.38 -1.47
N ALA A 399 -14.52 18.13 -1.75
CA ALA A 399 -13.80 18.77 -2.86
C ALA A 399 -14.46 18.44 -4.21
N THR A 400 -14.73 17.17 -4.49
CA THR A 400 -15.34 16.71 -5.74
C THR A 400 -16.73 17.30 -5.94
N THR A 401 -17.56 17.30 -4.89
CA THR A 401 -18.89 17.90 -4.93
C THR A 401 -18.81 19.42 -5.16
N ALA A 402 -17.90 20.12 -4.46
CA ALA A 402 -17.70 21.56 -4.64
C ALA A 402 -17.32 21.94 -6.07
N ILE A 403 -16.48 21.14 -6.75
CA ILE A 403 -16.13 21.35 -8.18
C ILE A 403 -17.39 21.33 -9.06
N GLY A 404 -18.33 20.44 -8.77
CA GLY A 404 -19.61 20.34 -9.46
C GLY A 404 -20.49 21.60 -9.32
N LEU A 405 -20.36 22.31 -8.19
CA LEU A 405 -21.19 23.47 -7.81
C LEU A 405 -20.68 24.81 -8.35
N LEU A 406 -19.47 24.85 -8.91
CA LEU A 406 -18.88 26.07 -9.47
C LEU A 406 -19.71 26.64 -10.64
N LYS A 407 -19.92 27.96 -10.63
CA LYS A 407 -20.67 28.73 -11.64
C LYS A 407 -19.74 29.29 -12.73
N SER A 408 -18.51 29.73 -12.39
CA SER A 408 -17.54 30.15 -13.42
C SER A 408 -17.16 28.96 -14.30
N ARG A 409 -17.41 29.09 -15.61
CA ARG A 409 -17.10 28.04 -16.59
C ARG A 409 -15.59 27.76 -16.69
N LYS A 410 -14.74 28.79 -16.60
CA LYS A 410 -13.29 28.62 -16.67
C LYS A 410 -12.75 27.96 -15.42
N LEU A 411 -13.15 28.42 -14.24
CA LEU A 411 -12.74 27.82 -12.98
C LEU A 411 -13.22 26.37 -12.89
N LYS A 412 -14.48 26.10 -13.23
CA LYS A 412 -15.03 24.74 -13.26
C LYS A 412 -14.22 23.84 -14.19
N LYS A 413 -13.92 24.30 -15.41
CA LYS A 413 -13.09 23.55 -16.36
C LYS A 413 -11.69 23.24 -15.79
N LEU A 414 -11.02 24.23 -15.20
CA LEU A 414 -9.69 24.05 -14.59
C LEU A 414 -9.72 23.04 -13.45
N MET A 415 -10.67 23.18 -12.54
CA MET A 415 -10.77 22.29 -11.36
C MET A 415 -11.18 20.87 -11.77
N GLN A 416 -12.06 20.71 -12.77
CA GLN A 416 -12.38 19.41 -13.36
C GLN A 416 -11.18 18.76 -14.04
N ALA A 417 -10.39 19.52 -14.79
CA ALA A 417 -9.15 19.02 -15.40
C ALA A 417 -8.10 18.59 -14.37
N ASN A 418 -8.21 19.08 -13.13
CA ASN A 418 -7.33 18.74 -12.01
C ASN A 418 -8.05 17.94 -10.92
N LEU A 419 -9.21 17.32 -11.23
CA LEU A 419 -10.00 16.57 -10.25
C LEU A 419 -9.15 15.51 -9.56
N GLU A 420 -8.46 14.66 -10.33
CA GLU A 420 -7.60 13.57 -9.81
C GLU A 420 -6.33 14.08 -9.08
N ARG A 421 -6.07 15.38 -9.12
CA ARG A 421 -4.95 16.01 -8.41
C ARG A 421 -5.42 16.61 -7.09
N ILE A 422 -6.70 16.99 -7.01
CA ILE A 422 -7.32 17.55 -5.82
C ILE A 422 -7.94 16.44 -4.97
N SER A 423 -8.57 15.47 -5.63
CA SER A 423 -9.48 14.47 -5.08
C SER A 423 -9.62 13.25 -6.00
N TYR A 424 -10.68 12.46 -5.86
CA TYR A 424 -11.09 11.36 -6.72
C TYR A 424 -12.55 11.52 -7.19
N ASP A 425 -12.95 10.77 -8.22
CA ASP A 425 -14.36 10.66 -8.60
C ASP A 425 -15.18 10.06 -7.44
N VAL A 426 -16.36 10.61 -7.16
CA VAL A 426 -17.21 10.24 -6.01
C VAL A 426 -17.49 8.73 -5.95
N GLY A 427 -17.71 8.07 -7.10
CA GLY A 427 -17.96 6.63 -7.14
C GLY A 427 -16.72 5.77 -6.84
N LYS A 428 -15.54 6.39 -6.76
CA LYS A 428 -14.26 5.78 -6.42
C LYS A 428 -13.77 6.16 -5.03
N ILE A 429 -14.53 6.90 -4.22
CA ILE A 429 -14.13 7.30 -2.87
C ILE A 429 -14.67 6.28 -1.85
N ASN A 430 -13.83 5.35 -1.40
CA ASN A 430 -14.13 4.41 -0.31
C ASN A 430 -12.84 3.91 0.34
N LYS A 431 -12.93 3.26 1.51
CA LYS A 431 -11.75 2.75 2.22
C LYS A 431 -10.85 1.82 1.40
N LYS A 432 -11.40 1.02 0.47
CA LYS A 432 -10.59 0.10 -0.37
C LYS A 432 -9.76 0.83 -1.42
N THR A 433 -10.26 1.94 -1.97
CA THR A 433 -9.54 2.74 -2.97
C THR A 433 -8.60 3.77 -2.34
N MET A 434 -8.88 4.19 -1.10
CA MET A 434 -8.05 5.15 -0.35
C MET A 434 -6.96 4.46 0.50
N GLN A 435 -6.85 3.13 0.45
CA GLN A 435 -5.86 2.38 1.21
C GLN A 435 -4.43 2.66 0.72
N GLY A 436 -3.55 3.13 1.62
CA GLY A 436 -2.13 3.33 1.33
C GLY A 436 -1.78 4.64 0.62
N LEU A 437 -2.64 5.65 0.67
CA LEU A 437 -2.38 6.97 0.04
C LEU A 437 -1.21 7.72 0.66
N SER A 438 -1.02 7.58 1.98
CA SER A 438 0.17 8.10 2.69
C SER A 438 1.47 7.53 2.16
N LEU A 439 1.37 6.46 1.35
CA LEU A 439 2.49 5.74 0.82
C LEU A 439 2.87 6.17 -0.62
N LEU A 440 2.06 6.99 -1.31
CA LEU A 440 2.28 7.36 -2.71
C LEU A 440 3.28 8.52 -2.89
N ASP A 441 3.94 8.55 -4.07
CA ASP A 441 4.83 9.64 -4.50
C ASP A 441 4.14 11.02 -4.58
N PHE A 442 2.81 11.02 -4.75
CA PHE A 442 1.96 12.20 -4.80
C PHE A 442 0.72 11.99 -3.93
N VAL A 443 0.50 12.89 -2.99
CA VAL A 443 -0.73 12.99 -2.21
C VAL A 443 -1.70 13.95 -2.92
N PRO A 444 -2.94 13.53 -3.24
CA PRO A 444 -3.96 14.44 -3.73
C PRO A 444 -4.20 15.59 -2.75
N LEU A 445 -4.41 16.79 -3.29
CA LEU A 445 -4.25 18.03 -2.54
C LEU A 445 -5.17 18.18 -1.31
N ALA A 446 -6.35 17.55 -1.31
CA ALA A 446 -7.27 17.60 -0.16
C ALA A 446 -6.73 16.90 1.10
N ASP A 447 -5.75 16.00 0.97
CA ASP A 447 -5.18 15.27 2.12
C ASP A 447 -3.73 15.67 2.40
N VAL A 448 -3.18 16.64 1.67
CA VAL A 448 -1.81 17.15 1.90
C VAL A 448 -1.61 17.63 3.35
N PRO A 449 -2.55 18.34 4.01
CA PRO A 449 -2.38 18.75 5.41
C PRO A 449 -2.10 17.57 6.36
N ASP A 450 -2.93 16.53 6.31
CA ASP A 450 -2.74 15.35 7.15
C ASP A 450 -1.56 14.49 6.66
N MET A 451 -1.57 14.08 5.39
CA MET A 451 -0.66 13.06 4.88
C MET A 451 0.75 13.57 4.54
N ALA A 452 0.90 14.82 4.13
CA ALA A 452 2.20 15.38 3.74
C ALA A 452 2.80 16.31 4.81
N TRP A 453 1.99 17.13 5.47
CA TRP A 453 2.48 18.12 6.44
C TRP A 453 2.49 17.62 7.88
N LYS A 454 1.48 16.85 8.30
CA LYS A 454 1.34 16.34 9.67
C LYS A 454 2.06 15.00 9.89
N VAL A 455 1.80 14.00 9.04
CA VAL A 455 2.40 12.64 9.20
C VAL A 455 3.47 12.28 8.15
N GLY A 456 3.53 13.01 7.03
CA GLY A 456 4.41 12.71 5.89
C GLY A 456 5.88 13.09 6.03
N PRO A 457 6.73 12.76 5.04
CA PRO A 457 8.20 12.90 5.09
C PRO A 457 8.71 14.34 5.27
N HIS A 458 7.90 15.32 4.88
CA HIS A 458 8.23 16.75 4.99
C HIS A 458 7.97 17.32 6.37
N LYS A 459 7.46 16.49 7.32
CA LYS A 459 7.16 16.74 8.75
C LYS A 459 7.29 18.21 9.13
N ARG A 460 6.38 19.02 8.59
CA ARG A 460 6.18 20.38 9.10
C ARG A 460 5.44 20.34 10.42
N GLY A 461 4.90 19.17 10.79
CA GLY A 461 4.39 19.05 12.12
C GLY A 461 3.76 17.78 12.66
N GLY A 462 4.43 17.14 13.63
CA GLY A 462 3.78 16.23 14.57
C GLY A 462 2.79 16.93 15.52
N MET A 463 2.26 16.23 16.53
CA MET A 463 1.26 16.82 17.45
C MET A 463 1.73 18.08 18.20
N SER A 464 3.05 18.28 18.33
CA SER A 464 3.66 19.46 18.96
C SER A 464 3.97 20.60 17.98
N SER A 465 3.40 20.57 16.77
CA SER A 465 3.78 21.47 15.69
C SER A 465 2.83 22.62 15.44
N ALA A 466 3.29 23.55 14.61
CA ALA A 466 2.46 24.63 14.14
C ALA A 466 1.34 24.19 13.17
N GLU A 467 1.36 22.97 12.61
CA GLU A 467 0.27 22.49 11.73
C GLU A 467 -0.92 21.96 12.54
N HIS A 468 -0.66 21.20 13.60
CA HIS A 468 -1.69 20.56 14.42
C HIS A 468 -2.89 21.47 14.77
N PRO A 469 -2.70 22.72 15.28
CA PRO A 469 -3.83 23.57 15.67
C PRO A 469 -4.61 24.18 14.49
N ASN A 470 -4.21 23.96 13.23
CA ASN A 470 -4.94 24.47 12.06
C ASN A 470 -6.13 23.59 11.67
N HIS A 471 -6.24 22.37 12.21
CA HIS A 471 -7.27 21.38 11.87
C HIS A 471 -8.54 21.47 12.73
N PHE A 472 -8.56 22.38 13.71
CA PHE A 472 -9.67 22.48 14.66
C PHE A 472 -9.88 23.90 15.18
N ALA A 473 -11.01 24.10 15.85
CA ALA A 473 -11.34 25.32 16.59
C ALA A 473 -12.29 25.00 17.74
N ASP A 474 -11.86 25.13 19.00
CA ASP A 474 -12.69 24.74 20.17
C ASP A 474 -13.74 25.81 20.48
N MET A 475 -14.84 25.80 19.72
CA MET A 475 -15.74 26.95 19.69
C MET A 475 -16.71 27.03 20.88
N ASP A 476 -16.93 25.93 21.59
CA ASP A 476 -18.04 25.73 22.54
C ASP A 476 -17.61 25.58 24.01
N ARG A 477 -16.34 25.82 24.34
CA ARG A 477 -15.88 25.82 25.73
C ARG A 477 -16.42 27.06 26.47
N LYS A 478 -17.35 26.85 27.41
CA LYS A 478 -18.01 27.95 28.12
C LYS A 478 -17.14 28.53 29.23
N LEU A 479 -16.92 29.84 29.19
CA LEU A 479 -16.27 30.63 30.24
C LEU A 479 -17.28 31.09 31.30
N ASP A 480 -16.84 31.09 32.57
CA ASP A 480 -17.57 31.67 33.70
C ASP A 480 -16.59 32.34 34.70
N PRO A 481 -16.57 33.68 34.81
CA PRO A 481 -17.40 34.64 34.09
C PRO A 481 -17.06 34.71 32.59
N PRO A 482 -18.00 35.16 31.73
CA PRO A 482 -17.75 35.33 30.30
C PRO A 482 -16.86 36.54 29.99
N LEU A 483 -16.29 36.57 28.78
CA LEU A 483 -15.70 37.78 28.22
C LEU A 483 -16.81 38.80 27.86
N PRO A 484 -16.49 40.11 27.73
CA PRO A 484 -17.47 41.12 27.31
C PRO A 484 -18.20 40.76 26.01
N GLU A 485 -17.53 40.06 25.09
CA GLU A 485 -18.04 39.65 23.80
C GLU A 485 -18.90 38.37 23.86
N GLY A 486 -18.80 37.55 24.90
CA GLY A 486 -19.54 36.30 25.05
C GLY A 486 -18.84 35.23 25.88
N ALA A 487 -19.55 34.12 26.14
CA ALA A 487 -19.05 33.00 26.95
C ALA A 487 -18.34 31.91 26.12
N THR A 488 -18.57 31.86 24.81
CA THR A 488 -18.01 30.88 23.87
C THR A 488 -17.61 31.57 22.56
N LEU A 489 -16.72 30.99 21.75
CA LEU A 489 -16.42 31.55 20.43
C LEU A 489 -17.65 31.51 19.50
N LEU A 490 -18.59 30.58 19.70
CA LEU A 490 -19.87 30.55 18.99
C LEU A 490 -20.69 31.82 19.23
N GLU A 491 -20.68 32.35 20.45
CA GLU A 491 -21.36 33.59 20.82
C GLU A 491 -20.57 34.83 20.37
N ILE A 492 -19.27 34.84 20.69
CA ILE A 492 -18.35 35.96 20.39
C ILE A 492 -18.35 36.26 18.90
N CYS A 493 -18.28 35.23 18.05
CA CYS A 493 -18.19 35.39 16.60
C CYS A 493 -19.55 35.53 15.90
N LYS A 494 -20.65 35.76 16.64
CA LYS A 494 -21.91 36.25 16.03
C LYS A 494 -21.71 37.63 15.42
N ASP A 495 -20.83 38.43 16.00
CA ASP A 495 -20.30 39.64 15.37
C ASP A 495 -19.12 39.24 14.45
N PRO A 496 -19.22 39.44 13.12
CA PRO A 496 -18.12 39.18 12.20
C PRO A 496 -16.83 39.94 12.53
N GLY A 497 -16.92 41.09 13.21
CA GLY A 497 -15.76 41.87 13.65
C GLY A 497 -14.91 41.15 14.70
N ASN A 498 -15.48 40.16 15.39
CA ASN A 498 -14.79 39.35 16.40
C ASN A 498 -14.09 38.11 15.83
N VAL A 499 -14.18 37.87 14.51
CA VAL A 499 -13.30 36.93 13.81
C VAL A 499 -11.94 37.61 13.61
N ASP A 500 -11.24 37.75 14.74
CA ASP A 500 -9.97 38.46 14.89
C ASP A 500 -9.04 37.66 15.80
N VAL A 501 -7.74 37.69 15.47
CA VAL A 501 -6.73 36.88 16.17
C VAL A 501 -6.61 37.28 17.63
N GLU A 502 -6.66 38.58 17.99
CA GLU A 502 -6.52 38.99 19.39
C GLU A 502 -7.75 38.63 20.21
N VAL A 503 -8.95 38.70 19.62
CA VAL A 503 -10.19 38.28 20.29
C VAL A 503 -10.12 36.78 20.63
N TRP A 504 -9.71 35.95 19.67
CA TRP A 504 -9.54 34.51 19.88
C TRP A 504 -8.42 34.20 20.88
N ARG A 505 -7.31 34.96 20.84
CA ARG A 505 -6.22 34.80 21.82
C ARG A 505 -6.72 35.05 23.24
N ARG A 506 -7.45 36.15 23.48
CA ARG A 506 -8.04 36.46 24.78
C ARG A 506 -8.97 35.35 25.27
N TYR A 507 -9.83 34.84 24.39
CA TYR A 507 -10.71 33.72 24.73
C TYR A 507 -9.92 32.49 25.17
N TYR A 508 -8.93 32.06 24.39
CA TYR A 508 -8.13 30.89 24.74
C TYR A 508 -7.27 31.09 25.99
N ASP A 509 -6.77 32.31 26.24
CA ASP A 509 -6.05 32.64 27.47
C ASP A 509 -6.95 32.47 28.71
N GLU A 510 -8.22 32.85 28.62
CA GLU A 510 -9.21 32.62 29.69
C GLU A 510 -9.61 31.14 29.82
N VAL A 511 -9.78 30.43 28.71
CA VAL A 511 -10.00 28.97 28.72
C VAL A 511 -8.86 28.27 29.46
N GLN A 512 -7.61 28.63 29.17
CA GLN A 512 -6.45 28.05 29.82
C GLN A 512 -6.42 28.34 31.33
N LYS A 513 -6.84 29.54 31.76
CA LYS A 513 -6.93 29.89 33.19
C LYS A 513 -8.01 29.10 33.92
N GLN A 514 -9.18 28.93 33.31
CA GLN A 514 -10.31 28.23 33.93
C GLN A 514 -10.20 26.71 33.83
N PHE A 515 -9.54 26.20 32.79
CA PHE A 515 -9.43 24.77 32.48
C PHE A 515 -7.97 24.35 32.22
N PRO A 516 -7.08 24.45 33.24
CA PRO A 516 -5.64 24.21 33.07
C PRO A 516 -5.26 22.76 32.75
N ALA A 517 -6.20 21.81 32.83
CA ALA A 517 -5.99 20.43 32.42
C ALA A 517 -6.24 20.19 30.91
N GLN A 518 -6.73 21.20 30.18
CA GLN A 518 -7.06 21.15 28.74
C GLN A 518 -6.04 21.96 27.90
N THR A 519 -4.74 21.73 28.15
CA THR A 519 -3.65 22.63 27.70
C THR A 519 -3.22 22.52 26.23
N GLU A 520 -3.85 21.73 25.36
CA GLU A 520 -3.18 21.31 24.12
C GLU A 520 -3.72 21.89 22.80
N SER A 521 -4.63 22.87 22.82
CA SER A 521 -5.38 23.19 21.60
C SER A 521 -5.84 24.67 21.51
N ARG A 522 -4.99 25.56 20.97
CA ARG A 522 -5.43 26.92 20.53
C ARG A 522 -5.83 26.88 19.06
N GLY A 523 -6.94 26.20 18.77
CA GLY A 523 -7.41 25.96 17.41
C GLY A 523 -7.63 27.24 16.63
N LEU A 524 -7.13 27.30 15.40
CA LEU A 524 -7.09 28.51 14.58
C LEU A 524 -7.60 28.32 13.14
N LEU A 525 -8.35 27.24 12.89
CA LEU A 525 -8.77 26.82 11.55
C LEU A 525 -9.31 27.98 10.68
N PRO A 526 -10.24 28.87 11.11
CA PRO A 526 -10.73 29.94 10.25
C PRO A 526 -9.64 30.90 9.75
N PHE A 527 -8.61 31.15 10.57
CA PHE A 527 -7.47 31.98 10.19
C PHE A 527 -6.52 31.25 9.22
N ARG A 528 -6.44 29.92 9.30
CA ARG A 528 -5.75 29.13 8.27
C ARG A 528 -6.44 29.29 6.92
N VAL A 529 -7.77 29.21 6.88
CA VAL A 529 -8.54 29.43 5.65
C VAL A 529 -8.37 30.86 5.14
N TRP A 530 -8.34 31.87 6.02
CA TRP A 530 -8.00 33.26 5.64
C TRP A 530 -6.65 33.31 4.91
N GLN A 531 -5.59 32.78 5.53
CA GLN A 531 -4.24 32.78 4.95
C GLN A 531 -4.24 32.16 3.54
N ILE A 532 -4.86 30.99 3.38
CA ILE A 532 -4.89 30.29 2.10
C ILE A 532 -5.75 31.04 1.07
N TYR A 533 -6.88 31.61 1.48
CA TYR A 533 -7.72 32.43 0.61
C TYR A 533 -6.95 33.62 0.02
N LYS A 534 -6.22 34.35 0.87
CA LYS A 534 -5.36 35.47 0.43
C LYS A 534 -4.31 35.01 -0.58
N ALA A 535 -3.64 33.90 -0.29
CA ALA A 535 -2.66 33.31 -1.21
C ALA A 535 -3.29 32.91 -2.56
N MET A 536 -4.49 32.29 -2.55
CA MET A 536 -5.22 31.96 -3.78
C MET A 536 -5.49 33.21 -4.64
N VAL A 537 -5.96 34.31 -4.03
CA VAL A 537 -6.19 35.58 -4.73
C VAL A 537 -4.89 36.11 -5.34
N GLU A 538 -3.79 36.09 -4.58
CA GLU A 538 -2.47 36.54 -5.05
C GLU A 538 -1.94 35.69 -6.21
N TYR A 539 -2.11 34.37 -6.16
CA TYR A 539 -1.69 33.47 -7.24
C TYR A 539 -2.48 33.69 -8.53
N VAL A 540 -3.79 33.93 -8.44
CA VAL A 540 -4.60 34.27 -9.61
C VAL A 540 -4.15 35.62 -10.20
N LYS A 541 -3.93 36.64 -9.37
CA LYS A 541 -3.41 37.95 -9.83
C LYS A 541 -2.05 37.84 -10.51
N ALA A 542 -1.20 36.93 -10.03
CA ALA A 542 0.12 36.67 -10.59
C ALA A 542 0.09 35.76 -11.83
N GLY A 543 -1.07 35.22 -12.22
CA GLY A 543 -1.17 34.23 -13.30
C GLY A 543 -0.63 32.84 -12.94
N ASP A 544 -0.32 32.58 -11.66
CA ASP A 544 0.24 31.31 -11.19
C ASP A 544 -0.87 30.29 -10.92
N VAL A 545 -1.43 29.77 -12.00
CA VAL A 545 -2.52 28.78 -11.95
C VAL A 545 -2.14 27.52 -11.16
N LYS A 546 -0.86 27.15 -11.14
CA LYS A 546 -0.40 25.94 -10.44
C LYS A 546 -0.47 26.11 -8.94
N LYS A 547 0.03 27.23 -8.42
CA LYS A 547 -0.08 27.54 -6.99
C LYS A 547 -1.52 27.82 -6.58
N PHE A 548 -2.34 28.40 -7.46
CA PHE A 548 -3.77 28.52 -7.21
C PHE A 548 -4.43 27.15 -7.04
N VAL A 549 -4.27 26.22 -7.98
CA VAL A 549 -4.86 24.87 -7.88
C VAL A 549 -4.33 24.13 -6.65
N CYS A 550 -3.03 24.22 -6.38
CA CYS A 550 -2.42 23.61 -5.19
C CYS A 550 -3.06 24.13 -3.90
N ALA A 551 -3.14 25.46 -3.73
CA ALA A 551 -3.77 26.10 -2.57
C ALA A 551 -5.28 25.80 -2.47
N ALA A 552 -5.98 25.79 -3.61
CA ALA A 552 -7.40 25.49 -3.69
C ALA A 552 -7.71 24.05 -3.28
N GLY A 553 -6.89 23.09 -3.71
CA GLY A 553 -7.01 21.71 -3.26
C GLY A 553 -6.75 21.57 -1.76
N ILE A 554 -5.71 22.21 -1.24
CA ILE A 554 -5.34 22.16 0.18
C ILE A 554 -6.40 22.78 1.09
N VAL A 555 -7.04 23.89 0.70
CA VAL A 555 -8.07 24.52 1.54
C VAL A 555 -9.32 23.65 1.71
N SER A 556 -9.54 22.68 0.81
CA SER A 556 -10.68 21.75 0.92
C SER A 556 -10.64 20.91 2.19
N HIS A 557 -9.44 20.55 2.66
CA HIS A 557 -9.20 19.86 3.93
C HIS A 557 -9.80 20.62 5.11
N TYR A 558 -9.33 21.86 5.32
CA TYR A 558 -9.74 22.68 6.46
C TYR A 558 -11.23 23.04 6.40
N VAL A 559 -11.80 23.23 5.21
CA VAL A 559 -13.25 23.42 5.06
C VAL A 559 -14.02 22.14 5.39
N GLY A 560 -13.45 20.98 5.06
CA GLY A 560 -13.94 19.67 5.50
C GLY A 560 -14.00 19.57 7.03
N ASP A 561 -12.89 19.84 7.70
CA ASP A 561 -12.81 19.88 9.18
C ASP A 561 -13.84 20.85 9.79
N SER A 562 -14.09 21.99 9.13
CA SER A 562 -15.05 23.00 9.61
C SER A 562 -16.51 22.52 9.62
N CYS A 563 -16.84 21.50 8.82
CA CYS A 563 -18.18 20.93 8.77
C CYS A 563 -18.34 19.64 9.60
N GLN A 564 -17.29 19.28 10.34
CA GLN A 564 -17.27 18.11 11.22
C GLN A 564 -17.47 18.55 12.68
N PRO A 565 -18.57 18.15 13.36
CA PRO A 565 -18.93 18.69 14.67
C PRO A 565 -17.87 18.50 15.76
N LEU A 566 -17.08 17.42 15.72
CA LEU A 566 -16.08 17.13 16.75
C LEU A 566 -14.77 17.91 16.53
N HIS A 567 -14.41 18.26 15.29
CA HIS A 567 -13.27 19.13 14.96
C HIS A 567 -13.43 20.57 15.45
N ILE A 568 -14.66 20.99 15.74
CA ILE A 568 -14.98 22.36 16.12
C ILE A 568 -15.34 22.49 17.62
N SER A 569 -15.05 21.45 18.40
CA SER A 569 -15.44 21.37 19.81
C SER A 569 -14.31 20.87 20.70
N TYR A 570 -14.29 21.36 21.94
CA TYR A 570 -13.39 20.82 22.97
C TYR A 570 -13.71 19.34 23.32
N LEU A 571 -14.85 18.82 22.87
CA LEU A 571 -15.31 17.43 23.03
C LEU A 571 -14.76 16.48 21.95
N PHE A 572 -13.72 16.91 21.21
CA PHE A 572 -13.25 16.28 19.97
C PHE A 572 -13.17 14.75 20.04
N ASN A 573 -12.68 14.20 21.16
CA ASN A 573 -12.54 12.76 21.38
C ASN A 573 -13.03 12.34 22.77
N GLY A 574 -14.19 12.85 23.16
CA GLY A 574 -14.87 12.55 24.42
C GLY A 574 -15.03 13.78 25.31
N ASP A 575 -15.76 13.63 26.42
CA ASP A 575 -15.96 14.69 27.40
C ASP A 575 -14.80 14.72 28.41
N PRO A 576 -13.90 15.73 28.34
CA PRO A 576 -12.76 15.84 29.25
C PRO A 576 -13.14 16.25 30.68
N ASP A 577 -14.37 16.73 30.91
CA ASP A 577 -14.84 17.08 32.26
C ASP A 577 -15.41 15.85 33.00
N ARG A 578 -15.76 14.79 32.26
CA ARG A 578 -16.28 13.53 32.80
C ARG A 578 -15.24 12.42 32.66
N MET A 579 -14.35 12.30 33.62
CA MET A 579 -13.32 11.26 33.59
C MET A 579 -13.85 9.91 34.12
N VAL A 580 -13.72 8.85 33.32
CA VAL A 580 -14.14 7.47 33.65
C VAL A 580 -12.94 6.51 33.71
N SER A 581 -13.12 5.35 34.35
CA SER A 581 -12.09 4.30 34.36
C SER A 581 -11.84 3.77 32.96
N GLY A 582 -10.58 3.68 32.56
CA GLY A 582 -10.16 3.17 31.25
C GLY A 582 -8.70 2.75 31.23
N ARG A 583 -8.11 2.61 30.04
CA ARG A 583 -6.69 2.30 29.86
C ARG A 583 -5.95 3.53 29.35
N VAL A 584 -4.87 3.91 30.03
CA VAL A 584 -4.00 5.02 29.65
C VAL A 584 -2.64 4.50 29.25
N LYS A 585 -1.98 5.18 28.31
CA LYS A 585 -0.62 4.85 27.89
C LYS A 585 0.35 5.04 29.07
N ASP A 586 1.15 4.04 29.33
CA ASP A 586 2.21 4.11 30.32
C ASP A 586 3.44 4.78 29.70
N LYS A 587 3.74 5.98 30.19
CA LYS A 587 4.85 6.81 29.70
C LYS A 587 6.23 6.17 29.90
N LYS A 588 6.36 5.12 30.72
CA LYS A 588 7.65 4.47 31.01
C LYS A 588 8.01 3.31 30.09
N ASN A 589 7.02 2.56 29.60
CA ASN A 589 7.24 1.34 28.81
C ASN A 589 6.39 1.27 27.53
N GLY A 590 5.60 2.30 27.23
CA GLY A 590 4.73 2.34 26.06
C GLY A 590 3.48 1.45 26.12
N GLY A 591 3.36 0.57 27.13
CA GLY A 591 2.20 -0.29 27.35
C GLY A 591 0.96 0.48 27.83
N THR A 592 -0.13 -0.20 28.16
CA THR A 592 -1.35 0.43 28.69
C THR A 592 -1.62 -0.03 30.11
N LYS A 593 -1.91 0.91 31.01
CA LYS A 593 -2.25 0.66 32.41
C LYS A 593 -3.66 1.16 32.73
N PRO A 594 -4.31 0.63 33.77
CA PRO A 594 -5.54 1.22 34.29
C PRO A 594 -5.31 2.69 34.63
N GLY A 595 -6.25 3.55 34.23
CA GLY A 595 -6.20 4.98 34.48
C GLY A 595 -7.57 5.61 34.27
N LYS A 596 -7.58 6.94 34.20
CA LYS A 596 -8.77 7.71 33.87
C LYS A 596 -8.67 8.25 32.46
N VAL A 597 -9.75 8.14 31.71
CA VAL A 597 -9.90 8.64 30.34
C VAL A 597 -11.15 9.52 30.24
N PRO A 598 -11.23 10.44 29.25
CA PRO A 598 -12.47 11.16 28.96
C PRO A 598 -13.65 10.21 28.74
N TYR A 599 -14.83 10.59 29.20
CA TYR A 599 -16.07 9.86 28.91
C TYR A 599 -16.29 9.85 27.39
N ALA A 600 -16.74 8.71 26.86
CA ALA A 600 -16.86 8.49 25.41
C ALA A 600 -15.52 8.61 24.63
N GLN A 601 -14.37 8.34 25.24
CA GLN A 601 -13.10 8.32 24.48
C GLN A 601 -13.18 7.37 23.28
N GLY A 602 -12.72 7.84 22.12
CA GLY A 602 -12.84 7.16 20.83
C GLY A 602 -14.06 7.59 20.01
N VAL A 603 -14.92 8.46 20.53
CA VAL A 603 -16.10 8.97 19.81
C VAL A 603 -15.75 9.66 18.51
N HIS A 604 -14.57 10.30 18.44
CA HIS A 604 -14.02 10.87 17.21
C HIS A 604 -14.02 9.80 16.14
N ALA A 605 -13.14 8.81 16.23
CA ALA A 605 -13.02 7.73 15.25
C ALA A 605 -14.33 7.00 14.92
N ALA A 606 -15.25 6.82 15.87
CA ALA A 606 -16.47 6.08 15.60
C ALA A 606 -17.55 6.89 14.85
N TYR A 607 -17.79 8.14 15.25
CA TYR A 607 -18.68 9.02 14.49
C TYR A 607 -18.02 9.44 13.18
N GLU A 608 -16.72 9.59 13.30
CA GLU A 608 -15.86 9.98 12.24
C GLU A 608 -15.60 8.72 11.38
N ASP A 609 -14.43 8.10 11.43
CA ASP A 609 -14.04 6.93 10.59
C ASP A 609 -15.16 5.95 10.25
N ASP A 610 -15.71 5.32 11.27
CA ASP A 610 -16.50 4.11 11.09
C ASP A 610 -17.88 4.40 10.47
N MET A 611 -18.55 5.48 10.90
CA MET A 611 -19.90 5.80 10.42
C MET A 611 -19.92 6.27 8.97
N VAL A 612 -19.05 7.20 8.59
CA VAL A 612 -19.09 7.76 7.23
C VAL A 612 -18.58 6.79 6.19
N ASP A 613 -17.54 6.00 6.49
CA ASP A 613 -17.09 4.95 5.57
C ASP A 613 -18.21 3.92 5.31
N ARG A 614 -18.88 3.50 6.39
CA ARG A 614 -19.97 2.53 6.31
C ARG A 614 -21.18 3.02 5.51
N HIS A 615 -21.49 4.31 5.56
CA HIS A 615 -22.67 4.90 4.92
C HIS A 615 -22.33 5.79 3.71
N VAL A 616 -21.16 5.63 3.12
CA VAL A 616 -20.68 6.44 2.00
C VAL A 616 -21.66 6.46 0.80
N ASP A 617 -22.31 5.31 0.54
CA ASP A 617 -23.29 5.14 -0.53
C ASP A 617 -24.60 5.92 -0.29
N ASP A 618 -24.94 6.21 0.98
CA ASP A 618 -26.09 7.05 1.34
C ASP A 618 -25.69 8.53 1.39
N ILE A 619 -24.47 8.82 1.86
CA ILE A 619 -23.98 10.17 2.12
C ILE A 619 -23.91 10.99 0.84
N TRP A 620 -23.16 10.52 -0.18
CA TRP A 620 -22.87 11.37 -1.34
C TRP A 620 -24.09 11.68 -2.22
N PRO A 621 -25.00 10.73 -2.48
CA PRO A 621 -26.26 11.07 -3.14
C PRO A 621 -27.08 12.10 -2.34
N GLY A 622 -27.12 11.95 -1.01
CA GLY A 622 -27.80 12.89 -0.11
C GLY A 622 -27.17 14.29 -0.12
N VAL A 623 -25.84 14.36 -0.05
CA VAL A 623 -25.05 15.60 -0.06
C VAL A 623 -25.26 16.33 -1.38
N LEU A 624 -25.18 15.63 -2.51
CA LEU A 624 -25.39 16.21 -3.83
C LEU A 624 -26.81 16.78 -3.96
N ALA A 625 -27.82 16.02 -3.55
CA ALA A 625 -29.21 16.47 -3.59
C ALA A 625 -29.47 17.67 -2.68
N SER A 626 -28.86 17.70 -1.49
CA SER A 626 -28.97 18.82 -0.55
C SER A 626 -28.28 20.08 -1.07
N ALA A 627 -27.04 19.96 -1.56
CA ALA A 627 -26.27 21.08 -2.10
C ALA A 627 -26.92 21.71 -3.34
N GLN A 628 -27.48 20.89 -4.24
CA GLN A 628 -28.21 21.38 -5.41
C GLN A 628 -29.47 22.17 -5.04
N ARG A 629 -30.16 21.78 -3.95
CA ARG A 629 -31.36 22.46 -3.47
C ARG A 629 -31.06 23.83 -2.85
N THR A 630 -29.98 23.92 -2.07
CA THR A 630 -29.62 25.15 -1.35
C THR A 630 -28.93 26.17 -2.25
N GLY A 631 -28.03 25.71 -3.13
CA GLY A 631 -27.26 26.56 -4.05
C GLY A 631 -26.11 27.32 -3.37
N VAL A 632 -25.05 27.62 -4.15
CA VAL A 632 -23.84 28.27 -3.63
C VAL A 632 -24.15 29.70 -3.15
N PRO A 633 -23.75 30.07 -1.91
CA PRO A 633 -23.93 31.41 -1.36
C PRO A 633 -23.32 32.53 -2.21
N ALA A 634 -23.68 33.78 -1.89
CA ALA A 634 -23.12 34.96 -2.55
C ALA A 634 -21.60 35.06 -2.33
N SER A 635 -20.87 35.54 -3.33
CA SER A 635 -19.42 35.64 -3.24
C SER A 635 -18.97 36.66 -2.20
N ILE A 636 -17.82 36.38 -1.61
CA ILE A 636 -17.17 37.20 -0.60
C ILE A 636 -15.94 37.91 -1.17
N LYS A 637 -15.33 38.80 -0.39
CA LYS A 637 -14.10 39.50 -0.77
C LYS A 637 -13.20 39.69 0.44
N GLY A 638 -11.91 39.38 0.26
CA GLY A 638 -10.89 39.50 1.30
C GLY A 638 -10.85 38.29 2.26
N GLY A 639 -9.67 38.06 2.84
CA GLY A 639 -9.42 36.89 3.67
C GLY A 639 -10.21 36.86 4.98
N GLN A 640 -10.50 38.01 5.60
CA GLN A 640 -11.35 38.06 6.79
C GLN A 640 -12.77 37.55 6.49
N ALA A 641 -13.35 37.94 5.34
CA ALA A 641 -14.66 37.46 4.94
C ALA A 641 -14.65 35.93 4.71
N ALA A 642 -13.51 35.35 4.28
CA ALA A 642 -13.35 33.91 4.15
C ALA A 642 -13.35 33.22 5.53
N ALA A 643 -12.63 33.76 6.52
CA ALA A 643 -12.71 33.26 7.89
C ALA A 643 -14.13 33.37 8.48
N VAL A 644 -14.82 34.49 8.24
CA VAL A 644 -16.22 34.68 8.67
C VAL A 644 -17.14 33.65 8.03
N ALA A 645 -17.00 33.37 6.74
CA ALA A 645 -17.79 32.34 6.06
C ALA A 645 -17.56 30.95 6.66
N VAL A 646 -16.33 30.62 7.04
CA VAL A 646 -15.98 29.37 7.72
C VAL A 646 -16.57 29.32 9.13
N VAL A 647 -16.48 30.40 9.91
CA VAL A 647 -17.12 30.49 11.24
C VAL A 647 -18.63 30.30 11.14
N GLN A 648 -19.28 30.86 10.12
CA GLN A 648 -20.71 30.66 9.86
C GLN A 648 -21.03 29.21 9.52
N LEU A 649 -20.17 28.52 8.76
CA LEU A 649 -20.28 27.08 8.54
C LEU A 649 -20.20 26.31 9.86
N MET A 650 -19.21 26.61 10.71
CA MET A 650 -19.06 25.97 12.03
C MET A 650 -20.29 26.19 12.92
N GLN A 651 -20.81 27.42 12.98
CA GLN A 651 -22.04 27.75 13.73
C GLN A 651 -23.25 26.96 13.24
N LYS A 652 -23.40 26.78 11.91
CA LYS A 652 -24.46 25.93 11.34
C LYS A 652 -24.27 24.46 11.69
N THR A 653 -23.03 23.97 11.62
CA THR A 653 -22.69 22.59 11.99
C THR A 653 -23.06 22.31 13.45
N PHE A 654 -22.72 23.20 14.38
CA PHE A 654 -23.14 23.10 15.79
C PHE A 654 -24.65 23.11 15.97
N ALA A 655 -25.35 23.99 15.25
CA ALA A 655 -26.80 24.08 15.35
C ALA A 655 -27.49 22.81 14.82
N ALA A 656 -26.93 22.18 13.78
CA ALA A 656 -27.44 20.94 13.21
C ALA A 656 -27.11 19.72 14.08
N ILE A 657 -25.89 19.63 14.60
CA ILE A 657 -25.38 18.49 15.36
C ILE A 657 -24.56 19.00 16.55
N ALA A 658 -25.16 18.98 17.74
CA ALA A 658 -24.47 19.35 18.97
C ALA A 658 -23.46 18.23 19.35
N PRO A 659 -22.16 18.52 19.53
CA PRO A 659 -21.12 17.52 19.80
C PRO A 659 -21.42 16.63 21.02
N MET A 660 -21.96 17.21 22.10
CA MET A 660 -22.37 16.44 23.28
C MET A 660 -23.43 15.37 22.97
N LYS A 661 -24.31 15.59 21.98
CA LYS A 661 -25.27 14.55 21.58
C LYS A 661 -24.58 13.34 20.94
N ILE A 662 -23.50 13.56 20.18
CA ILE A 662 -22.71 12.48 19.61
C ILE A 662 -21.98 11.72 20.73
N VAL A 663 -21.35 12.44 21.65
CA VAL A 663 -20.68 11.90 22.86
C VAL A 663 -21.62 10.98 23.64
N GLU A 664 -22.82 11.45 23.98
CA GLU A 664 -23.80 10.66 24.74
C GLU A 664 -24.34 9.48 23.93
N ALA A 665 -24.57 9.66 22.63
CA ALA A 665 -25.04 8.58 21.77
C ALA A 665 -23.99 7.47 21.62
N TYR A 666 -22.72 7.82 21.50
CA TYR A 666 -21.60 6.87 21.45
C TYR A 666 -21.45 6.13 22.78
N ALA A 667 -21.52 6.84 23.90
CA ALA A 667 -21.39 6.21 25.22
C ALA A 667 -22.57 5.30 25.58
N ALA A 668 -23.77 5.60 25.07
CA ALA A 668 -24.96 4.78 25.25
C ALA A 668 -25.01 3.54 24.32
N SER A 669 -24.09 3.43 23.37
CA SER A 669 -23.96 2.24 22.51
C SER A 669 -23.34 1.10 23.32
N ASP A 670 -23.97 -0.08 23.33
CA ASP A 670 -23.71 -1.23 24.24
C ASP A 670 -22.33 -1.92 24.08
N GLY A 671 -21.34 -1.27 23.45
CA GLY A 671 -20.01 -1.84 23.27
C GLY A 671 -19.97 -2.98 22.25
N GLY A 672 -20.98 -3.06 21.37
CA GLY A 672 -21.05 -4.00 20.26
C GLY A 672 -19.94 -3.82 19.22
N LYS A 673 -20.04 -4.49 18.07
CA LYS A 673 -19.02 -4.37 17.01
C LYS A 673 -18.98 -2.93 16.50
N PRO A 674 -17.81 -2.42 16.05
CA PRO A 674 -17.70 -1.06 15.49
C PRO A 674 -18.76 -0.75 14.41
N ALA A 675 -19.10 -1.74 13.58
CA ALA A 675 -20.15 -1.65 12.57
C ALA A 675 -21.55 -1.37 13.14
N ASP A 676 -21.94 -2.04 14.23
CA ASP A 676 -23.26 -1.86 14.84
C ASP A 676 -23.37 -0.46 15.46
N ARG A 677 -22.27 0.00 16.09
CA ARG A 677 -22.17 1.35 16.64
C ARG A 677 -22.22 2.43 15.55
N ALA A 678 -21.56 2.21 14.42
CA ALA A 678 -21.65 3.08 13.24
C ALA A 678 -23.11 3.19 12.74
N ASP A 679 -23.83 2.06 12.61
CA ASP A 679 -25.24 2.05 12.23
C ASP A 679 -26.13 2.81 13.22
N GLU A 680 -25.87 2.67 14.53
CA GLU A 680 -26.61 3.39 15.58
C GLU A 680 -26.39 4.91 15.54
N LEU A 681 -25.14 5.34 15.30
CA LEU A 681 -24.81 6.75 15.11
C LEU A 681 -25.46 7.29 13.83
N TRP A 682 -25.41 6.52 12.74
CA TRP A 682 -26.03 6.89 11.47
C TRP A 682 -27.54 7.06 11.59
N ALA A 683 -28.22 6.13 12.27
CA ALA A 683 -29.66 6.21 12.50
C ALA A 683 -30.07 7.51 13.24
N LYS A 684 -29.20 8.03 14.11
CA LYS A 684 -29.45 9.27 14.86
C LYS A 684 -29.04 10.53 14.10
N PHE A 685 -27.90 10.51 13.42
CA PHE A 685 -27.25 11.71 12.91
C PHE A 685 -27.13 11.79 11.39
N GLY A 686 -27.27 10.69 10.66
CA GLY A 686 -26.90 10.60 9.24
C GLY A 686 -27.54 11.66 8.33
N LYS A 687 -28.82 11.97 8.52
CA LYS A 687 -29.49 13.05 7.79
C LYS A 687 -28.88 14.43 8.08
N ALA A 688 -28.54 14.70 9.34
CA ALA A 688 -27.91 15.95 9.73
C ALA A 688 -26.46 16.00 9.21
N THR A 689 -25.74 14.87 9.26
CA THR A 689 -24.39 14.70 8.69
C THR A 689 -24.37 15.05 7.20
N ILE A 690 -25.32 14.53 6.42
CA ILE A 690 -25.52 14.88 5.01
C ILE A 690 -25.68 16.40 4.82
N ASN A 691 -26.47 17.06 5.68
CA ASN A 691 -26.73 18.49 5.54
C ASN A 691 -25.50 19.34 5.86
N VAL A 692 -24.75 19.02 6.92
CA VAL A 692 -23.55 19.78 7.29
C VAL A 692 -22.42 19.58 6.26
N MET A 693 -22.28 18.37 5.71
CA MET A 693 -21.33 18.12 4.61
C MET A 693 -21.73 18.87 3.33
N ALA A 694 -23.03 18.98 3.03
CA ALA A 694 -23.51 19.80 1.92
C ALA A 694 -23.21 21.29 2.14
N ASP A 695 -23.40 21.81 3.35
CA ASP A 695 -23.00 23.17 3.72
C ASP A 695 -21.49 23.39 3.55
N GLY A 696 -20.67 22.38 3.89
CA GLY A 696 -19.22 22.37 3.63
C GLY A 696 -18.88 22.49 2.13
N CYS A 697 -19.55 21.70 1.28
CA CYS A 697 -19.37 21.77 -0.18
C CYS A 697 -19.73 23.15 -0.74
N LEU A 698 -20.81 23.74 -0.23
CA LEU A 698 -21.28 25.07 -0.65
C LEU A 698 -20.32 26.18 -0.21
N CYS A 699 -19.79 26.09 1.01
CA CYS A 699 -18.77 27.00 1.52
C CYS A 699 -17.48 26.90 0.69
N LEU A 700 -16.98 25.69 0.42
CA LEU A 700 -15.78 25.48 -0.38
C LEU A 700 -15.93 26.06 -1.80
N ALA A 701 -17.07 25.80 -2.45
CA ALA A 701 -17.37 26.38 -3.75
C ALA A 701 -17.41 27.92 -3.70
N GLN A 702 -18.04 28.50 -2.68
CA GLN A 702 -18.06 29.96 -2.46
C GLN A 702 -16.64 30.52 -2.32
N LEU A 703 -15.75 29.87 -1.56
CA LEU A 703 -14.36 30.31 -1.36
C LEU A 703 -13.56 30.28 -2.67
N TRP A 704 -13.60 29.17 -3.41
CA TRP A 704 -12.91 29.05 -4.70
C TRP A 704 -13.40 30.08 -5.72
N GLU A 705 -14.71 30.25 -5.85
CA GLU A 705 -15.28 31.23 -6.78
C GLU A 705 -14.92 32.67 -6.40
N SER A 706 -14.92 32.97 -5.11
CA SER A 706 -14.62 34.31 -4.60
C SER A 706 -13.15 34.65 -4.83
N ALA A 707 -12.24 33.72 -4.51
CA ALA A 707 -10.80 33.92 -4.74
C ALA A 707 -10.47 34.06 -6.23
N TRP A 708 -11.06 33.20 -7.08
CA TRP A 708 -10.91 33.28 -8.53
C TRP A 708 -11.38 34.62 -9.09
N ARG A 709 -12.57 35.07 -8.67
CA ARG A 709 -13.15 36.34 -9.14
C ARG A 709 -12.35 37.53 -8.64
N GLU A 710 -11.98 37.55 -7.37
CA GLU A 710 -11.21 38.63 -6.76
C GLU A 710 -9.80 38.75 -7.37
N GLY A 711 -9.20 37.64 -7.78
CA GLY A 711 -7.94 37.63 -8.52
C GLY A 711 -8.07 37.95 -10.01
N GLY A 712 -9.30 38.03 -10.55
CA GLY A 712 -9.54 38.28 -11.98
C GLY A 712 -9.27 37.06 -12.88
N GLY A 713 -9.48 35.84 -12.38
CA GLY A 713 -9.10 34.60 -13.06
C GLY A 713 -9.76 34.39 -14.42
N ASP A 714 -11.01 34.84 -14.60
CA ASP A 714 -11.69 34.74 -15.90
C ASP A 714 -11.00 35.58 -17.00
N SER A 715 -10.32 36.65 -16.62
CA SER A 715 -9.58 37.54 -17.53
C SER A 715 -8.10 37.18 -17.64
N SER A 716 -7.46 36.76 -16.55
CA SER A 716 -6.01 36.58 -16.45
C SER A 716 -5.53 35.15 -16.77
N ILE A 717 -6.34 34.13 -16.51
CA ILE A 717 -5.93 32.73 -16.70
C ILE A 717 -6.46 32.19 -18.03
N THR A 718 -5.54 31.68 -18.84
CA THR A 718 -5.80 31.10 -20.16
C THR A 718 -5.52 29.60 -20.22
N VAL A 719 -4.57 29.11 -19.43
CA VAL A 719 -4.24 27.67 -19.32
C VAL A 719 -5.16 27.02 -18.30
N LEU A 720 -5.97 26.07 -18.76
CA LEU A 720 -6.98 25.37 -17.95
C LEU A 720 -6.79 23.86 -17.97
N ASP A 721 -5.58 23.41 -18.35
CA ASP A 721 -5.25 22.01 -18.51
C ASP A 721 -4.88 21.36 -17.17
N GLU A 722 -4.78 20.04 -17.21
CA GLU A 722 -4.27 19.23 -16.12
C GLU A 722 -2.83 19.61 -15.75
N ILE A 723 -2.56 19.73 -14.44
CA ILE A 723 -1.23 20.02 -13.92
C ILE A 723 -0.55 18.70 -13.53
N PRO A 724 0.68 18.43 -14.01
CA PRO A 724 1.42 17.23 -13.62
C PRO A 724 1.64 17.15 -12.11
N GLU A 725 1.38 15.97 -11.53
CA GLU A 725 1.53 15.65 -10.11
C GLU A 725 2.87 16.11 -9.53
N LYS A 726 3.98 15.81 -10.22
CA LYS A 726 5.33 16.22 -9.81
C LYS A 726 5.47 17.74 -9.61
N LYS A 727 4.75 18.57 -10.37
CA LYS A 727 4.79 20.03 -10.22
C LYS A 727 4.03 20.47 -8.97
N LEU A 728 2.89 19.84 -8.69
CA LEU A 728 2.09 20.13 -7.49
C LEU A 728 2.80 19.63 -6.23
N ALA A 729 3.39 18.43 -6.28
CA ALA A 729 4.25 17.90 -5.23
C ALA A 729 5.37 18.88 -4.87
N ALA A 730 6.13 19.34 -5.87
CA ALA A 730 7.19 20.31 -5.62
C ALA A 730 6.71 21.62 -4.95
N ILE A 731 5.45 22.03 -5.19
CA ILE A 731 4.86 23.23 -4.57
C ILE A 731 4.52 22.96 -3.10
N TYR A 732 3.72 21.94 -2.79
CA TYR A 732 3.30 21.70 -1.40
C TYR A 732 4.44 21.18 -0.51
N GLN A 733 5.52 20.68 -1.11
CA GLN A 733 6.74 20.28 -0.41
C GLN A 733 7.65 21.46 -0.06
N ASP A 734 7.56 22.62 -0.72
CA ASP A 734 8.35 23.83 -0.39
C ASP A 734 7.91 24.45 0.95
N ALA A 735 8.80 24.47 1.95
CA ALA A 735 8.55 24.95 3.31
C ALA A 735 7.95 26.38 3.40
N ARG A 736 8.15 27.19 2.37
CA ARG A 736 7.66 28.57 2.27
C ARG A 736 6.26 28.67 1.68
N PHE A 737 5.78 27.62 1.03
CA PHE A 737 4.44 27.56 0.48
C PHE A 737 3.45 27.27 1.61
N LEU A 738 2.51 28.21 1.82
CA LEU A 738 1.45 28.14 2.84
C LEU A 738 1.96 27.70 4.22
N PRO A 739 2.93 28.41 4.82
CA PRO A 739 3.54 27.97 6.07
C PRO A 739 2.51 27.93 7.18
N SER A 740 2.41 26.78 7.85
CA SER A 740 1.57 26.56 9.03
C SER A 740 2.03 27.44 10.19
N LYS A 741 1.09 28.00 10.93
CA LYS A 741 1.36 28.89 12.07
C LYS A 741 0.46 28.51 13.23
N THR A 742 0.92 28.83 14.44
CA THR A 742 0.07 28.86 15.63
C THR A 742 -0.72 30.16 15.67
N LEU A 743 -1.75 30.22 16.52
CA LEU A 743 -2.56 31.42 16.71
C LEU A 743 -1.71 32.66 17.06
N ASP A 744 -0.66 32.49 17.86
CA ASP A 744 0.25 33.57 18.26
C ASP A 744 1.12 34.12 17.10
N HIS A 745 1.22 33.39 15.98
CA HIS A 745 2.12 33.75 14.87
C HIS A 745 1.39 34.00 13.54
N ILE A 746 0.14 33.55 13.39
CA ILE A 746 -0.58 33.61 12.11
C ILE A 746 -0.91 35.04 11.67
N LYS A 747 -1.06 35.99 12.61
CA LYS A 747 -1.39 37.40 12.30
C LYS A 747 -0.48 38.03 11.25
N SER A 748 0.80 37.65 11.23
CA SER A 748 1.77 38.12 10.24
C SER A 748 1.48 37.69 8.79
N GLN A 749 0.58 36.74 8.60
CA GLN A 749 0.22 36.14 7.31
C GLN A 749 -1.14 36.61 6.79
N LEU A 750 -1.95 37.26 7.63
CA LEU A 750 -3.35 37.63 7.34
C LEU A 750 -3.47 38.88 6.47
#